data_AF-A0A8C3PPZ8-F1
#
_entry.id   AF-A0A8C3PPZ8-F1
#
_cell.length_a   1.000
_cell.length_b   1.000
_cell.length_c   1.000
_cell.angle_alpha   90.00
_cell.angle_beta   90.00
_cell.angle_gamma   90.00
#
_symmetry.space_group_name_H-M   'P 1'
#
loop_
_entity.id
_entity.type
_entity.pdbx_description
1 polymer ?
#
loop_
_entity_poly.entity_id
_entity_poly.type
_entity_poly.pdbx_seq_one_letter_code
_entity_poly.pdbx_strand_id
1 'polypeptide(L)'
;MYAAEEELRDAKNKLVELQVLNEKLQQKVAETEKTFHIAQQKWKEQQQRLASEKDDIRRTCNSEYELLLKERTKLESVLQAATVRIKKLEENIEAERAAHLESKFNSEIIQLRIRDLEGALQVEKASQAEALSDLEMIKKEFKEVENAYEREKHSAQENLEKLNVLEREYISTNKQMNEKIEEKKKVIKDLSERLGNSEKIYRELQEELAMAKKHQVFLTETYENNMRELELLLDSFAMSGQRTAGACKDKDKPPSLSVLETLRCTLTAYQNKLEDTSNELGKMKSLCEKITKELEVSKKKMCALSQDVKEAQNNLTDANKELNHLHTKCADRETLIGTLKMELQNARQCWEKEKVRATESENEIQKLTRAYQKDVEEKLTFLHSLYQRLVAGCVLIKQPEGILDRFSWSELCAVLQENVDALILDLNRANEKISHLEYVCKKKSNTMKELQQSQEDAFSKMADQMKAQESCWQKQKTYLEQQYSGLLGEVHARAQEYQETAEKNKEKIYVLEKRQEKLSVENVSVKNTLMQVQKEHSSLLAACALLAGALYPLYSRSCAMSSQRNLLQDQVNIYELVNQEIKTLVHALSDVEENNQDEANLKKRKFRGLIHVFRRGVIAVLAANRLKVLAQSSSSLFSWVNGFKEGIGILVCIGDSKSKRNLSSCDVEQMHCVEALSWFTSSNLLAAIISSVTELQDVVNKPGPRPWLSGHLLISAARNSFSKLMDKLNIIMEAVPVDSSRSNIYLEKDSLIQRLAHGLHKINTQALEAGLCDRLPIMKSIASLQKQIFEFTQRLHTAEVERRSLRLKLAEFKWNFSELKKEADKAQSLQEQVNLFKQSKLITHERFESACEELNNALHREHQAQVLLNEQAQQLQELNNKLELHSSEEADKNQVLSETVKRLSEAKMELRRKDQSLRQLNRLLTQLEQDKRRLKESIHDAESALCMAAKDKELIISHMKSVEATLHKVRDQTLLSRTAATRNDFTLQLPKLHLETFAVEGLKGRPEVVAFQAMIKSFMDVYQLASSRIDMLVRETPSHQLHAAALKSKLQTACLHESESLQLESRGSSNITMTSS
;
A
#
# COMPACT_ATOMS: atom_id res chain seq x y z
N MET A 1 177.02 93.04 -100.09
CA MET A 1 175.88 93.21 -101.02
C MET A 1 175.14 91.91 -101.34
N TYR A 2 175.74 90.71 -101.19
CA TYR A 2 175.09 89.44 -101.57
C TYR A 2 174.09 88.85 -100.55
N ALA A 3 174.23 89.10 -99.25
CA ALA A 3 173.41 88.43 -98.22
C ALA A 3 171.91 88.80 -98.24
N ALA A 4 171.56 90.00 -98.69
CA ALA A 4 170.19 90.52 -98.60
C ALA A 4 169.21 89.95 -99.66
N GLU A 5 169.72 89.40 -100.76
CA GLU A 5 168.87 88.84 -101.84
C GLU A 5 168.40 87.42 -101.53
N GLU A 6 169.14 86.68 -100.71
CA GLU A 6 168.85 85.28 -100.36
C GLU A 6 167.78 85.18 -99.26
N GLU A 7 167.87 86.01 -98.22
CA GLU A 7 166.80 86.14 -97.20
C GLU A 7 165.47 86.60 -97.81
N LEU A 8 165.50 87.52 -98.79
CA LEU A 8 164.29 87.98 -99.49
C LEU A 8 163.61 86.84 -100.27
N ARG A 9 164.40 85.92 -100.84
CA ARG A 9 163.89 84.76 -101.57
C ARG A 9 163.25 83.74 -100.63
N ASP A 10 163.89 83.48 -99.48
CA ASP A 10 163.39 82.55 -98.47
C ASP A 10 162.10 83.08 -97.78
N ALA A 11 162.06 84.38 -97.46
CA ALA A 11 160.85 85.05 -96.99
C ALA A 11 159.69 84.97 -98.00
N LYS A 12 159.97 85.09 -99.30
CA LYS A 12 158.96 84.99 -100.36
C LYS A 12 158.41 83.57 -100.52
N ASN A 13 159.24 82.54 -100.36
CA ASN A 13 158.78 81.14 -100.36
C ASN A 13 157.85 80.88 -99.16
N LYS A 14 158.24 81.30 -97.95
CA LYS A 14 157.42 81.18 -96.74
C LYS A 14 156.08 81.91 -96.85
N LEU A 15 156.02 83.06 -97.54
CA LEU A 15 154.77 83.76 -97.82
C LEU A 15 153.81 82.92 -98.68
N VAL A 16 154.31 82.25 -99.72
CA VAL A 16 153.50 81.39 -100.61
C VAL A 16 153.00 80.14 -99.87
N GLU A 17 153.85 79.50 -99.05
CA GLU A 17 153.41 78.39 -98.20
C GLU A 17 152.31 78.80 -97.22
N LEU A 18 152.45 79.97 -96.58
CA LEU A 18 151.42 80.52 -95.68
C LEU A 18 150.12 80.86 -96.42
N GLN A 19 150.17 81.35 -97.67
CA GLN A 19 148.96 81.57 -98.47
C GLN A 19 148.21 80.25 -98.76
N VAL A 20 148.90 79.21 -99.22
CA VAL A 20 148.30 77.89 -99.50
C VAL A 20 147.76 77.23 -98.22
N LEU A 21 148.42 77.45 -97.07
CA LEU A 21 147.96 76.95 -95.77
C LEU A 21 146.72 77.73 -95.28
N ASN A 22 146.68 79.05 -95.50
CA ASN A 22 145.52 79.89 -95.21
C ASN A 22 144.29 79.55 -96.08
N GLU A 23 144.47 79.32 -97.39
CA GLU A 23 143.39 78.85 -98.28
C GLU A 23 142.81 77.50 -97.83
N LYS A 24 143.68 76.55 -97.45
CA LYS A 24 143.24 75.27 -96.86
C LYS A 24 142.49 75.44 -95.53
N LEU A 25 142.90 76.40 -94.69
CA LEU A 25 142.20 76.73 -93.46
C LEU A 25 140.83 77.37 -93.74
N GLN A 26 140.74 78.31 -94.69
CA GLN A 26 139.46 78.91 -95.10
C GLN A 26 138.50 77.87 -95.70
N GLN A 27 139.00 76.96 -96.53
CA GLN A 27 138.19 75.84 -97.03
C GLN A 27 137.73 74.94 -95.86
N LYS A 28 138.61 74.61 -94.91
CA LYS A 28 138.24 73.83 -93.72
C LYS A 28 137.19 74.52 -92.86
N VAL A 29 137.30 75.83 -92.64
CA VAL A 29 136.28 76.62 -91.93
C VAL A 29 134.95 76.53 -92.66
N ALA A 30 134.90 76.82 -93.96
CA ALA A 30 133.66 76.75 -94.75
C ALA A 30 133.06 75.33 -94.83
N GLU A 31 133.89 74.27 -94.82
CA GLU A 31 133.43 72.89 -94.65
C GLU A 31 132.79 72.68 -93.27
N THR A 32 133.46 73.10 -92.18
CA THR A 32 132.93 72.96 -90.82
C THR A 32 131.65 73.76 -90.60
N GLU A 33 131.56 75.00 -91.08
CA GLU A 33 130.35 75.84 -91.00
C GLU A 33 129.16 75.19 -91.72
N LYS A 34 129.38 74.61 -92.91
CA LYS A 34 128.34 73.84 -93.63
C LYS A 34 127.91 72.62 -92.82
N THR A 35 128.84 71.84 -92.25
CA THR A 35 128.47 70.69 -91.40
C THR A 35 127.74 71.13 -90.12
N PHE A 36 128.12 72.26 -89.53
CA PHE A 36 127.48 72.83 -88.35
C PHE A 36 126.05 73.30 -88.65
N HIS A 37 125.81 74.02 -89.75
CA HIS A 37 124.46 74.40 -90.15
C HIS A 37 123.59 73.18 -90.48
N ILE A 38 124.11 72.16 -91.16
CA ILE A 38 123.38 70.90 -91.41
C ILE A 38 123.05 70.18 -90.09
N ALA A 39 123.97 70.14 -89.13
CA ALA A 39 123.73 69.57 -87.80
C ALA A 39 122.70 70.39 -87.01
N GLN A 40 122.79 71.72 -87.04
CA GLN A 40 121.87 72.64 -86.37
C GLN A 40 120.45 72.55 -86.96
N GLN A 41 120.31 72.40 -88.28
CA GLN A 41 119.02 72.18 -88.92
C GLN A 41 118.44 70.81 -88.52
N LYS A 42 119.22 69.72 -88.62
CA LYS A 42 118.79 68.39 -88.17
C LYS A 42 118.39 68.35 -86.70
N TRP A 43 119.09 69.09 -85.84
CA TRP A 43 118.73 69.23 -84.43
C TRP A 43 117.36 69.93 -84.26
N LYS A 44 117.13 71.05 -84.96
CA LYS A 44 115.81 71.73 -84.95
C LYS A 44 114.69 70.83 -85.46
N GLU A 45 114.90 70.13 -86.57
CA GLU A 45 113.93 69.16 -87.11
C GLU A 45 113.63 68.04 -86.11
N GLN A 46 114.65 67.47 -85.46
CA GLN A 46 114.47 66.40 -84.48
C GLN A 46 113.78 66.90 -83.20
N GLN A 47 114.12 68.11 -82.73
CA GLN A 47 113.44 68.76 -81.61
C GLN A 47 111.97 69.04 -81.91
N GLN A 48 111.64 69.42 -83.15
CA GLN A 48 110.26 69.66 -83.59
C GLN A 48 109.46 68.35 -83.73
N ARG A 49 110.08 67.25 -84.22
CA ARG A 49 109.46 65.90 -84.24
C ARG A 49 109.14 65.41 -82.83
N LEU A 50 110.09 65.51 -81.90
CA LEU A 50 109.89 65.11 -80.50
C LEU A 50 108.82 65.96 -79.80
N ALA A 51 108.65 67.23 -80.19
CA ALA A 51 107.58 68.08 -79.71
C ALA A 51 106.20 67.63 -80.25
N SER A 52 106.07 67.35 -81.55
CA SER A 52 104.81 66.84 -82.12
C SER A 52 104.45 65.47 -81.55
N GLU A 53 105.41 64.54 -81.49
CA GLU A 53 105.21 63.18 -80.97
C GLU A 53 104.77 63.19 -79.49
N LYS A 54 105.37 64.06 -78.67
CA LYS A 54 104.94 64.28 -77.28
C LYS A 54 103.49 64.79 -77.20
N ASP A 55 103.09 65.70 -78.09
CA ASP A 55 101.73 66.25 -78.09
C ASP A 55 100.69 65.33 -78.75
N ASP A 56 101.11 64.44 -79.64
CA ASP A 56 100.30 63.31 -80.14
C ASP A 56 100.05 62.32 -79.00
N ILE A 57 101.10 61.86 -78.29
CA ILE A 57 100.97 60.99 -77.11
C ILE A 57 100.08 61.63 -76.05
N ARG A 58 100.26 62.93 -75.76
CA ARG A 58 99.43 63.67 -74.79
C ARG A 58 97.95 63.72 -75.21
N ARG A 59 97.66 63.86 -76.50
CA ARG A 59 96.27 63.81 -77.03
C ARG A 59 95.69 62.41 -76.93
N THR A 60 96.45 61.37 -77.28
CA THR A 60 96.00 59.97 -77.20
C THR A 60 95.69 59.56 -75.76
N CYS A 61 96.63 59.76 -74.82
CA CYS A 61 96.42 59.42 -73.40
C CYS A 61 95.24 60.19 -72.78
N ASN A 62 95.02 61.45 -73.16
CA ASN A 62 93.84 62.20 -72.71
C ASN A 62 92.53 61.61 -73.26
N SER A 63 92.50 61.20 -74.54
CA SER A 63 91.29 60.61 -75.14
C SER A 63 90.97 59.21 -74.59
N GLU A 64 92.00 58.40 -74.31
CA GLU A 64 91.88 57.11 -73.63
C GLU A 64 91.40 57.29 -72.18
N TYR A 65 91.95 58.25 -71.44
CA TYR A 65 91.51 58.58 -70.08
C TYR A 65 90.05 59.07 -70.06
N GLU A 66 89.64 59.90 -71.01
CA GLU A 66 88.25 60.31 -71.17
C GLU A 66 87.32 59.13 -71.49
N LEU A 67 87.75 58.18 -72.33
CA LEU A 67 86.98 56.96 -72.62
C LEU A 67 86.82 56.10 -71.36
N LEU A 68 87.92 55.80 -70.66
CA LEU A 68 87.91 55.02 -69.42
C LEU A 68 87.07 55.69 -68.33
N LEU A 69 87.07 57.02 -68.23
CA LEU A 69 86.20 57.75 -67.30
C LEU A 69 84.72 57.67 -67.70
N LYS A 70 84.41 57.74 -69.00
CA LYS A 70 83.04 57.55 -69.54
C LYS A 70 82.55 56.11 -69.42
N GLU A 71 83.44 55.12 -69.44
CA GLU A 71 83.11 53.71 -69.18
C GLU A 71 82.95 53.43 -67.69
N ARG A 72 83.84 53.94 -66.84
CA ARG A 72 83.74 53.85 -65.39
C ARG A 72 82.44 54.46 -64.87
N THR A 73 82.08 55.67 -65.29
CA THR A 73 80.83 56.33 -64.85
C THR A 73 79.58 55.59 -65.33
N LYS A 74 79.61 54.99 -66.53
CA LYS A 74 78.55 54.06 -66.98
C LYS A 74 78.48 52.83 -66.06
N LEU A 75 79.60 52.17 -65.78
CA LEU A 75 79.67 50.99 -64.92
C LEU A 75 79.21 51.27 -63.49
N GLU A 76 79.58 52.42 -62.91
CA GLU A 76 79.09 52.89 -61.61
C GLU A 76 77.56 53.12 -61.64
N SER A 77 77.02 53.72 -62.71
CA SER A 77 75.56 53.88 -62.86
C SER A 77 74.81 52.54 -62.99
N VAL A 78 75.42 51.56 -63.68
CA VAL A 78 74.86 50.21 -63.87
C VAL A 78 74.93 49.41 -62.56
N LEU A 79 76.03 49.50 -61.80
CA LEU A 79 76.14 48.91 -60.46
C LEU A 79 75.14 49.53 -59.48
N GLN A 80 74.93 50.84 -59.51
CA GLN A 80 73.96 51.51 -58.65
C GLN A 80 72.52 51.07 -59.01
N ALA A 81 72.19 51.01 -60.31
CA ALA A 81 70.90 50.51 -60.78
C ALA A 81 70.68 49.01 -60.45
N ALA A 82 71.72 48.19 -60.55
CA ALA A 82 71.68 46.78 -60.14
C ALA A 82 71.47 46.64 -58.63
N THR A 83 72.17 47.44 -57.81
CA THR A 83 72.02 47.45 -56.35
C THR A 83 70.61 47.84 -55.92
N VAL A 84 70.00 48.84 -56.58
CA VAL A 84 68.59 49.23 -56.34
C VAL A 84 67.61 48.13 -56.76
N ARG A 85 67.89 47.40 -57.86
CA ARG A 85 67.08 46.22 -58.24
C ARG A 85 67.20 45.08 -57.23
N ILE A 86 68.40 44.79 -56.72
CA ILE A 86 68.62 43.75 -55.71
C ILE A 86 67.82 44.08 -54.45
N LYS A 87 67.95 45.30 -53.90
CA LYS A 87 67.16 45.72 -52.73
C LYS A 87 65.65 45.59 -52.95
N LYS A 88 65.16 46.01 -54.12
CA LYS A 88 63.73 45.89 -54.44
C LYS A 88 63.28 44.43 -54.61
N LEU A 89 64.15 43.52 -55.03
CA LEU A 89 63.87 42.09 -55.05
C LEU A 89 63.89 41.49 -53.64
N GLU A 90 64.81 41.91 -52.78
CA GLU A 90 64.86 41.52 -51.36
C GLU A 90 63.59 41.98 -50.60
N GLU A 91 63.19 43.25 -50.79
CA GLU A 91 61.94 43.82 -50.27
C GLU A 91 60.70 43.04 -50.76
N ASN A 92 60.63 42.72 -52.06
CA ASN A 92 59.54 41.92 -52.62
C ASN A 92 59.51 40.49 -52.05
N ILE A 93 60.67 39.82 -51.95
CA ILE A 93 60.77 38.45 -51.44
C ILE A 93 60.36 38.38 -49.96
N GLU A 94 60.72 39.38 -49.15
CA GLU A 94 60.31 39.41 -47.75
C GLU A 94 58.82 39.76 -47.58
N ALA A 95 58.26 40.60 -48.47
CA ALA A 95 56.82 40.82 -48.54
C ALA A 95 56.04 39.55 -48.96
N GLU A 96 56.54 38.78 -49.93
CA GLU A 96 55.97 37.49 -50.34
C GLU A 96 56.06 36.46 -49.21
N ARG A 97 57.18 36.40 -48.46
CA ARG A 97 57.32 35.56 -47.26
C ARG A 97 56.32 35.93 -46.18
N ALA A 98 56.16 37.22 -45.88
CA ALA A 98 55.19 37.71 -44.91
C ALA A 98 53.75 37.33 -45.31
N ALA A 99 53.37 37.59 -46.56
CA ALA A 99 52.05 37.24 -47.10
C ALA A 99 51.81 35.72 -47.12
N HIS A 100 52.83 34.91 -47.42
CA HIS A 100 52.74 33.45 -47.36
C HIS A 100 52.59 32.93 -45.92
N LEU A 101 53.31 33.51 -44.96
CA LEU A 101 53.16 33.16 -43.54
C LEU A 101 51.78 33.56 -43.00
N GLU A 102 51.29 34.75 -43.33
CA GLU A 102 49.94 35.20 -42.99
C GLU A 102 48.87 34.30 -43.63
N SER A 103 49.03 33.94 -44.92
CA SER A 103 48.15 32.99 -45.61
C SER A 103 48.15 31.61 -44.94
N LYS A 104 49.32 31.10 -44.53
CA LYS A 104 49.46 29.82 -43.81
C LYS A 104 48.79 29.85 -42.44
N PHE A 105 49.02 30.90 -41.64
CA PHE A 105 48.35 31.06 -40.34
C PHE A 105 46.83 31.17 -40.50
N ASN A 106 46.35 31.95 -41.47
CA ASN A 106 44.92 32.05 -41.77
C ASN A 106 44.33 30.70 -42.22
N SER A 107 45.07 29.91 -43.01
CA SER A 107 44.66 28.55 -43.38
C SER A 107 44.58 27.61 -42.19
N GLU A 108 45.56 27.65 -41.27
CA GLU A 108 45.57 26.84 -40.05
C GLU A 108 44.45 27.24 -39.07
N ILE A 109 44.17 28.54 -38.93
CA ILE A 109 43.03 29.05 -38.16
C ILE A 109 41.70 28.55 -38.77
N ILE A 110 41.55 28.59 -40.10
CA ILE A 110 40.38 28.06 -40.79
C ILE A 110 40.24 26.54 -40.60
N GLN A 111 41.33 25.77 -40.70
CA GLN A 111 41.30 24.32 -40.48
C GLN A 111 40.96 23.94 -39.03
N LEU A 112 41.49 24.66 -38.04
CA LEU A 112 41.11 24.51 -36.64
C LEU A 112 39.62 24.84 -36.46
N ARG A 113 39.14 25.94 -37.06
CA ARG A 113 37.74 26.35 -36.95
C ARG A 113 36.77 25.38 -37.62
N ILE A 114 37.16 24.76 -38.74
CA ILE A 114 36.42 23.66 -39.37
C ILE A 114 36.36 22.46 -38.40
N ARG A 115 37.49 22.06 -37.80
CA ARG A 115 37.53 20.94 -36.85
C ARG A 115 36.71 21.19 -35.58
N ASP A 116 36.70 22.41 -35.06
CA ASP A 116 35.82 22.84 -33.95
C ASP A 116 34.35 22.68 -34.33
N LEU A 117 33.97 23.13 -35.53
CA LEU A 117 32.60 23.05 -36.05
C LEU A 117 32.18 21.61 -36.37
N GLU A 118 33.08 20.77 -36.87
CA GLU A 118 32.87 19.33 -37.04
C GLU A 118 32.67 18.63 -35.69
N GLY A 119 33.48 18.96 -34.69
CA GLY A 119 33.34 18.45 -33.32
C GLY A 119 32.00 18.84 -32.71
N ALA A 120 31.63 20.13 -32.77
CA ALA A 120 30.33 20.62 -32.33
C ALA A 120 29.17 19.96 -33.07
N LEU A 121 29.27 19.76 -34.38
CA LEU A 121 28.26 19.10 -35.20
C LEU A 121 28.11 17.60 -34.85
N GLN A 122 29.17 16.91 -34.45
CA GLN A 122 29.07 15.51 -33.99
C GLN A 122 28.48 15.41 -32.58
N VAL A 123 28.80 16.35 -31.68
CA VAL A 123 28.13 16.47 -30.37
C VAL A 123 26.65 16.75 -30.55
N GLU A 124 26.27 17.66 -31.45
CA GLU A 124 24.87 18.00 -31.70
C GLU A 124 24.09 16.88 -32.40
N LYS A 125 24.76 16.06 -33.23
CA LYS A 125 24.17 14.83 -33.77
C LYS A 125 23.95 13.77 -32.67
N ALA A 126 24.84 13.70 -31.68
CA ALA A 126 24.70 12.78 -30.56
C ALA A 126 23.56 13.22 -29.63
N SER A 127 23.48 14.50 -29.26
CA SER A 127 22.37 15.06 -28.46
C SER A 127 21.04 14.94 -29.20
N GLN A 128 21.00 15.17 -30.53
CA GLN A 128 19.81 14.96 -31.34
C GLN A 128 19.38 13.47 -31.38
N ALA A 129 20.32 12.54 -31.47
CA ALA A 129 20.02 11.11 -31.45
C ALA A 129 19.50 10.63 -30.08
N GLU A 130 20.07 11.16 -28.99
CA GLU A 130 19.60 10.92 -27.62
C GLU A 130 18.19 11.50 -27.42
N ALA A 131 17.95 12.75 -27.80
CA ALA A 131 16.63 13.38 -27.74
C ALA A 131 15.56 12.69 -28.61
N LEU A 132 15.94 12.11 -29.77
CA LEU A 132 15.04 11.29 -30.58
C LEU A 132 14.73 9.95 -29.93
N SER A 133 15.70 9.32 -29.27
CA SER A 133 15.51 8.09 -28.48
C SER A 133 14.56 8.34 -27.30
N ASP A 134 14.75 9.43 -26.56
CA ASP A 134 13.89 9.83 -25.45
C ASP A 134 12.47 10.16 -25.94
N LEU A 135 12.33 10.82 -27.09
CA LEU A 135 11.02 11.10 -27.69
C LEU A 135 10.30 9.83 -28.15
N GLU A 136 11.01 8.83 -28.69
CA GLU A 136 10.45 7.51 -29.04
C GLU A 136 10.03 6.73 -27.77
N MET A 137 10.82 6.82 -26.69
CA MET A 137 10.47 6.26 -25.37
C MET A 137 9.22 6.91 -24.78
N ILE A 138 9.16 8.25 -24.71
CA ILE A 138 7.99 9.01 -24.24
C ILE A 138 6.74 8.68 -25.08
N LYS A 139 6.88 8.58 -26.40
CA LYS A 139 5.82 8.18 -27.33
C LYS A 139 5.33 6.74 -27.09
N LYS A 140 6.23 5.82 -26.69
CA LYS A 140 5.88 4.46 -26.28
C LYS A 140 5.14 4.47 -24.93
N GLU A 141 5.58 5.26 -23.95
CA GLU A 141 4.90 5.43 -22.67
C GLU A 141 3.49 6.02 -22.83
N PHE A 142 3.32 7.07 -23.64
CA PHE A 142 2.00 7.60 -23.99
C PHE A 142 1.09 6.54 -24.59
N LYS A 143 1.61 5.68 -25.48
CA LYS A 143 0.85 4.56 -26.05
C LYS A 143 0.51 3.49 -25.02
N GLU A 144 1.36 3.24 -24.03
CA GLU A 144 1.06 2.31 -22.92
C GLU A 144 0.00 2.88 -21.97
N VAL A 145 0.01 4.20 -21.74
CA VAL A 145 -1.03 4.93 -20.99
C VAL A 145 -2.36 4.94 -21.76
N GLU A 146 -2.36 5.20 -23.06
CA GLU A 146 -3.55 5.13 -23.92
C GLU A 146 -4.17 3.71 -23.92
N ASN A 147 -3.33 2.68 -24.03
CA ASN A 147 -3.75 1.28 -23.88
C ASN A 147 -4.21 0.94 -22.45
N ALA A 148 -3.80 1.67 -21.42
CA ALA A 148 -4.32 1.51 -20.06
C ALA A 148 -5.70 2.18 -19.93
N TYR A 149 -5.84 3.40 -20.44
CA TYR A 149 -7.08 4.16 -20.46
C TYR A 149 -8.20 3.42 -21.20
N GLU A 150 -7.96 2.88 -22.40
CA GLU A 150 -8.99 2.13 -23.13
C GLU A 150 -9.39 0.83 -22.41
N ARG A 151 -8.45 0.13 -21.74
CA ARG A 151 -8.77 -1.03 -20.89
C ARG A 151 -9.61 -0.65 -19.68
N GLU A 152 -9.29 0.45 -19.00
CA GLU A 152 -10.04 0.91 -17.83
C GLU A 152 -11.43 1.44 -18.23
N LYS A 153 -11.55 2.09 -19.39
CA LYS A 153 -12.82 2.47 -20.04
C LYS A 153 -13.67 1.26 -20.42
N HIS A 154 -13.09 0.19 -20.97
CA HIS A 154 -13.81 -1.07 -21.21
C HIS A 154 -14.26 -1.72 -19.90
N SER A 155 -13.39 -1.76 -18.88
CA SER A 155 -13.75 -2.29 -17.56
C SER A 155 -14.87 -1.48 -16.88
N ALA A 156 -14.84 -0.15 -16.99
CA ALA A 156 -15.89 0.73 -16.52
C ALA A 156 -17.23 0.48 -17.23
N GLN A 157 -17.21 0.25 -18.55
CA GLN A 157 -18.38 -0.12 -19.33
C GLN A 157 -18.94 -1.48 -18.90
N GLU A 158 -18.11 -2.51 -18.76
CA GLU A 158 -18.54 -3.81 -18.21
C GLU A 158 -19.15 -3.68 -16.81
N ASN A 159 -18.57 -2.82 -15.96
CA ASN A 159 -19.03 -2.64 -14.58
C ASN A 159 -20.35 -1.85 -14.53
N LEU A 160 -20.57 -0.92 -15.45
CA LEU A 160 -21.87 -0.27 -15.68
C LEU A 160 -22.92 -1.29 -16.15
N GLU A 161 -22.56 -2.20 -17.06
CA GLU A 161 -23.46 -3.26 -17.53
C GLU A 161 -23.80 -4.26 -16.41
N LYS A 162 -22.83 -4.67 -15.60
CA LYS A 162 -23.05 -5.50 -14.39
C LYS A 162 -23.95 -4.78 -13.38
N LEU A 163 -23.76 -3.48 -13.15
CA LEU A 163 -24.63 -2.67 -12.29
C LEU A 163 -26.06 -2.61 -12.85
N ASN A 164 -26.22 -2.42 -14.15
CA ASN A 164 -27.52 -2.41 -14.83
C ASN A 164 -28.21 -3.80 -14.83
N VAL A 165 -27.48 -4.90 -14.68
CA VAL A 165 -28.05 -6.24 -14.39
C VAL A 165 -28.56 -6.29 -12.95
N LEU A 166 -27.70 -5.96 -11.98
CA LEU A 166 -28.03 -6.00 -10.56
C LEU A 166 -29.21 -5.07 -10.19
N GLU A 167 -29.32 -3.90 -10.81
CA GLU A 167 -30.47 -3.00 -10.63
C GLU A 167 -31.78 -3.64 -11.12
N ARG A 168 -31.77 -4.30 -12.28
CA ARG A 168 -32.95 -5.02 -12.80
C ARG A 168 -33.32 -6.21 -11.92
N GLU A 169 -32.34 -6.93 -11.39
CA GLU A 169 -32.56 -8.02 -10.43
C GLU A 169 -33.12 -7.52 -9.10
N TYR A 170 -32.64 -6.38 -8.60
CA TYR A 170 -33.19 -5.70 -7.43
C TYR A 170 -34.63 -5.24 -7.65
N ILE A 171 -34.93 -4.61 -8.80
CA ILE A 171 -36.30 -4.19 -9.15
C ILE A 171 -37.23 -5.42 -9.27
N SER A 172 -36.76 -6.50 -9.89
CA SER A 172 -37.51 -7.75 -10.04
C SER A 172 -37.80 -8.44 -8.69
N THR A 173 -36.79 -8.57 -7.83
CA THR A 173 -36.95 -9.18 -6.50
C THR A 173 -37.81 -8.32 -5.57
N ASN A 174 -37.67 -6.99 -5.61
CA ASN A 174 -38.54 -6.06 -4.88
C ASN A 174 -39.99 -6.13 -5.37
N LYS A 175 -40.24 -6.26 -6.69
CA LYS A 175 -41.58 -6.51 -7.25
C LYS A 175 -42.19 -7.81 -6.72
N GLN A 176 -41.44 -8.91 -6.74
CA GLN A 176 -41.91 -10.19 -6.18
C GLN A 176 -42.18 -10.12 -4.67
N MET A 177 -41.41 -9.32 -3.91
CA MET A 177 -41.66 -9.12 -2.49
C MET A 177 -42.92 -8.30 -2.25
N ASN A 178 -43.17 -7.25 -3.03
CA ASN A 178 -44.42 -6.49 -2.97
C ASN A 178 -45.63 -7.35 -3.34
N GLU A 179 -45.53 -8.20 -4.37
CA GLU A 179 -46.58 -9.17 -4.73
C GLU A 179 -46.89 -10.11 -3.55
N LYS A 180 -45.87 -10.70 -2.90
CA LYS A 180 -46.02 -11.52 -1.69
C LYS A 180 -46.53 -10.75 -0.47
N ILE A 181 -46.30 -9.44 -0.38
CA ILE A 181 -46.85 -8.58 0.66
C ILE A 181 -48.34 -8.34 0.42
N GLU A 182 -48.78 -8.09 -0.81
CA GLU A 182 -50.20 -7.95 -1.14
C GLU A 182 -50.98 -9.26 -1.00
N GLU A 183 -50.38 -10.41 -1.34
CA GLU A 183 -50.94 -11.73 -1.01
C GLU A 183 -51.15 -11.90 0.50
N LYS A 184 -50.14 -11.58 1.31
CA LYS A 184 -50.25 -11.64 2.78
C LYS A 184 -51.29 -10.67 3.33
N LYS A 185 -51.40 -9.45 2.79
CA LYS A 185 -52.47 -8.49 3.15
C LYS A 185 -53.85 -9.05 2.86
N LYS A 186 -54.06 -9.71 1.72
CA LYS A 186 -55.33 -10.39 1.38
C LYS A 186 -55.66 -11.49 2.38
N VAL A 187 -54.68 -12.33 2.75
CA VAL A 187 -54.86 -13.39 3.76
C VAL A 187 -55.16 -12.81 5.15
N ILE A 188 -54.47 -11.75 5.56
CA ILE A 188 -54.75 -11.05 6.82
C ILE A 188 -56.16 -10.45 6.82
N LYS A 189 -56.64 -9.93 5.68
CA LYS A 189 -58.02 -9.44 5.55
C LYS A 189 -59.05 -10.56 5.70
N ASP A 190 -58.88 -11.69 5.00
CA ASP A 190 -59.76 -12.87 5.15
C ASP A 190 -59.82 -13.36 6.60
N LEU A 191 -58.66 -13.51 7.25
CA LEU A 191 -58.59 -13.92 8.65
C LEU A 191 -59.24 -12.91 9.60
N SER A 192 -59.14 -11.61 9.32
CA SER A 192 -59.80 -10.55 10.11
C SER A 192 -61.33 -10.58 9.94
N GLU A 193 -61.81 -10.81 8.71
CA GLU A 193 -63.23 -10.94 8.40
C GLU A 193 -63.84 -12.20 9.04
N ARG A 194 -63.12 -13.32 8.99
CA ARG A 194 -63.48 -14.56 9.69
C ARG A 194 -63.45 -14.40 11.21
N LEU A 195 -62.50 -13.65 11.76
CA LEU A 195 -62.45 -13.34 13.19
C LEU A 195 -63.68 -12.52 13.61
N GLY A 196 -63.99 -11.41 12.91
CA GLY A 196 -65.17 -10.59 13.19
C GLY A 196 -66.49 -11.36 13.07
N ASN A 197 -66.59 -12.29 12.11
CA ASN A 197 -67.72 -13.20 12.01
C ASN A 197 -67.79 -14.17 13.21
N SER A 198 -66.66 -14.69 13.70
CA SER A 198 -66.64 -15.54 14.91
C SER A 198 -66.98 -14.75 16.19
N GLU A 199 -66.59 -13.49 16.30
CA GLU A 199 -67.02 -12.60 17.40
C GLU A 199 -68.52 -12.27 17.34
N LYS A 200 -69.09 -12.16 16.14
CA LYS A 200 -70.53 -12.00 15.95
C LYS A 200 -71.29 -13.25 16.41
N ILE A 201 -70.86 -14.44 15.99
CA ILE A 201 -71.42 -15.72 16.44
C ILE A 201 -71.27 -15.87 17.97
N TYR A 202 -70.14 -15.45 18.55
CA TYR A 202 -69.94 -15.49 19.99
C TYR A 202 -70.88 -14.55 20.75
N ARG A 203 -71.14 -13.33 20.24
CA ARG A 203 -72.17 -12.43 20.80
C ARG A 203 -73.57 -13.03 20.71
N GLU A 204 -73.93 -13.60 19.56
CA GLU A 204 -75.22 -14.27 19.34
C GLU A 204 -75.40 -15.44 20.33
N LEU A 205 -74.39 -16.29 20.50
CA LEU A 205 -74.38 -17.38 21.48
C LEU A 205 -74.43 -16.86 22.94
N GLN A 206 -73.81 -15.72 23.23
CA GLN A 206 -73.85 -15.09 24.55
C GLN A 206 -75.23 -14.48 24.86
N GLU A 207 -75.92 -13.95 23.86
CA GLU A 207 -77.31 -13.46 23.95
C GLU A 207 -78.29 -14.63 24.09
N GLU A 208 -78.11 -15.73 23.33
CA GLU A 208 -78.85 -16.98 23.54
C GLU A 208 -78.62 -17.56 24.94
N LEU A 209 -77.38 -17.57 25.45
CA LEU A 209 -77.07 -18.00 26.82
C LEU A 209 -77.75 -17.11 27.87
N ALA A 210 -77.83 -15.79 27.63
CA ALA A 210 -78.56 -14.88 28.52
C ALA A 210 -80.07 -15.11 28.48
N MET A 211 -80.63 -15.42 27.30
CA MET A 211 -82.04 -15.80 27.14
C MET A 211 -82.33 -17.16 27.77
N ALA A 212 -81.44 -18.15 27.64
CA ALA A 212 -81.55 -19.45 28.29
C ALA A 212 -81.48 -19.31 29.83
N LYS A 213 -80.60 -18.46 30.36
CA LYS A 213 -80.57 -18.12 31.80
C LYS A 213 -81.86 -17.44 32.27
N LYS A 214 -82.47 -16.55 31.48
CA LYS A 214 -83.80 -15.98 31.79
C LYS A 214 -84.89 -17.06 31.81
N HIS A 215 -84.90 -17.99 30.86
CA HIS A 215 -85.82 -19.12 30.87
C HIS A 215 -85.58 -20.06 32.06
N GLN A 216 -84.32 -20.28 32.45
CA GLN A 216 -83.98 -21.04 33.67
C GLN A 216 -84.51 -20.35 34.93
N VAL A 217 -84.32 -19.03 35.06
CA VAL A 217 -84.86 -18.25 36.19
C VAL A 217 -86.39 -18.31 36.23
N PHE A 218 -87.05 -18.11 35.10
CA PHE A 218 -88.52 -18.23 34.98
C PHE A 218 -89.03 -19.65 35.30
N LEU A 219 -88.28 -20.69 34.90
CA LEU A 219 -88.57 -22.08 35.28
C LEU A 219 -88.37 -22.31 36.78
N THR A 220 -87.36 -21.71 37.42
CA THR A 220 -87.21 -21.80 38.88
C THR A 220 -88.26 -20.99 39.64
N GLU A 221 -88.68 -19.81 39.16
CA GLU A 221 -89.76 -19.04 39.77
C GLU A 221 -91.12 -19.76 39.63
N THR A 222 -91.40 -20.35 38.46
CA THR A 222 -92.61 -21.18 38.31
C THR A 222 -92.53 -22.48 39.11
N TYR A 223 -91.36 -23.10 39.26
CA TYR A 223 -91.21 -24.25 40.15
C TYR A 223 -91.35 -23.89 41.63
N GLU A 224 -90.81 -22.74 42.08
CA GLU A 224 -91.01 -22.22 43.43
C GLU A 224 -92.47 -21.84 43.69
N ASN A 225 -93.16 -21.20 42.74
CA ASN A 225 -94.58 -20.87 42.90
C ASN A 225 -95.43 -22.15 42.93
N ASN A 226 -95.17 -23.13 42.07
CA ASN A 226 -95.82 -24.45 42.13
C ASN A 226 -95.53 -25.18 43.45
N MET A 227 -94.31 -25.06 44.01
CA MET A 227 -93.96 -25.61 45.32
C MET A 227 -94.69 -24.89 46.46
N ARG A 228 -94.84 -23.56 46.40
CA ARG A 228 -95.62 -22.79 47.40
C ARG A 228 -97.12 -23.09 47.30
N GLU A 229 -97.66 -23.33 46.12
CA GLU A 229 -99.03 -23.83 45.95
C GLU A 229 -99.18 -25.27 46.49
N LEU A 230 -98.16 -26.12 46.33
CA LEU A 230 -98.10 -27.44 46.96
C LEU A 230 -98.01 -27.38 48.49
N GLU A 231 -97.25 -26.44 49.05
CA GLU A 231 -97.17 -26.18 50.49
C GLU A 231 -98.51 -25.68 51.05
N LEU A 232 -99.17 -24.73 50.37
CA LEU A 232 -100.50 -24.24 50.71
C LEU A 232 -101.58 -25.33 50.59
N LEU A 233 -101.44 -26.27 49.64
CA LEU A 233 -102.28 -27.46 49.55
C LEU A 233 -101.99 -28.45 50.69
N LEU A 234 -100.73 -28.66 51.05
CA LEU A 234 -100.36 -29.58 52.15
C LEU A 234 -100.84 -29.09 53.52
N ASP A 235 -100.74 -27.79 53.81
CA ASP A 235 -101.31 -27.20 55.04
C ASP A 235 -102.85 -27.32 55.10
N SER A 236 -103.53 -27.44 53.96
CA SER A 236 -104.99 -27.61 53.91
C SER A 236 -105.50 -29.02 54.26
N PHE A 237 -104.63 -30.05 54.27
CA PHE A 237 -105.03 -31.46 54.40
C PHE A 237 -104.70 -32.12 55.76
N ALA A 238 -104.37 -31.33 56.78
CA ALA A 238 -104.15 -31.81 58.14
C ALA A 238 -105.43 -32.08 58.95
N MET A 239 -106.46 -32.75 58.40
CA MET A 239 -107.51 -33.45 59.19
C MET A 239 -108.43 -34.34 58.34
N SER A 240 -108.55 -35.64 58.70
CA SER A 240 -109.44 -36.66 58.10
C SER A 240 -109.20 -36.98 56.60
N GLY A 241 -109.60 -38.13 56.05
CA GLY A 241 -110.10 -39.34 56.72
C GLY A 241 -110.95 -40.23 55.80
N GLN A 242 -110.64 -41.53 55.78
CA GLN A 242 -111.45 -42.63 55.25
C GLN A 242 -111.41 -42.96 53.74
N ARG A 243 -111.64 -44.25 53.46
CA ARG A 243 -111.42 -45.01 52.22
C ARG A 243 -112.45 -44.73 51.12
N THR A 244 -112.00 -44.81 49.86
CA THR A 244 -112.53 -45.64 48.73
C THR A 244 -111.63 -45.40 47.50
N ALA A 245 -111.59 -46.17 46.40
CA ALA A 245 -111.79 -47.58 46.04
C ALA A 245 -111.92 -47.62 44.50
N GLY A 246 -111.22 -48.54 43.81
CA GLY A 246 -111.34 -48.74 42.35
C GLY A 246 -110.28 -48.02 41.48
N ALA A 247 -109.99 -48.48 40.25
CA ALA A 247 -110.40 -49.75 39.62
C ALA A 247 -109.49 -50.19 38.45
N CYS A 248 -109.42 -51.52 38.25
CA CYS A 248 -109.23 -52.26 36.98
C CYS A 248 -107.96 -52.10 36.09
N LYS A 249 -107.24 -53.24 35.99
CA LYS A 249 -106.85 -53.96 34.74
C LYS A 249 -105.81 -53.33 33.79
N ASP A 250 -105.06 -54.08 32.99
CA ASP A 250 -104.77 -55.54 32.90
C ASP A 250 -103.27 -55.66 32.52
N LYS A 251 -102.52 -56.69 32.96
CA LYS A 251 -102.05 -57.85 32.16
C LYS A 251 -101.53 -57.53 30.74
N ASP A 252 -100.37 -58.00 30.28
CA ASP A 252 -99.62 -59.22 30.64
C ASP A 252 -98.07 -59.05 30.72
N LYS A 253 -97.35 -60.14 31.09
CA LYS A 253 -95.89 -60.32 31.01
C LYS A 253 -95.55 -61.40 29.96
N PRO A 254 -94.43 -61.29 29.22
CA PRO A 254 -93.21 -62.02 29.61
C PRO A 254 -91.89 -61.20 29.49
N PRO A 255 -90.76 -61.68 30.06
CA PRO A 255 -89.48 -60.95 30.11
C PRO A 255 -88.45 -61.37 29.03
N SER A 256 -87.42 -60.54 28.78
CA SER A 256 -86.00 -60.93 28.47
C SER A 256 -85.11 -59.87 27.78
N LEU A 257 -85.59 -58.64 27.49
CA LEU A 257 -84.89 -57.75 26.53
C LEU A 257 -83.68 -56.94 27.07
N SER A 258 -83.51 -56.79 28.39
CA SER A 258 -82.51 -55.86 28.97
C SER A 258 -81.03 -56.24 28.78
N VAL A 259 -80.72 -57.53 28.64
CA VAL A 259 -79.32 -58.03 28.57
C VAL A 259 -78.76 -57.92 27.14
N LEU A 260 -79.59 -58.15 26.13
CA LEU A 260 -79.18 -57.98 24.73
C LEU A 260 -78.95 -56.51 24.38
N GLU A 261 -79.79 -55.61 24.91
CA GLU A 261 -79.64 -54.18 24.66
C GLU A 261 -78.40 -53.59 25.35
N THR A 262 -78.09 -54.02 26.59
CA THR A 262 -76.84 -53.61 27.27
C THR A 262 -75.59 -54.17 26.61
N LEU A 263 -75.62 -55.39 26.06
CA LEU A 263 -74.54 -55.90 25.22
C LEU A 263 -74.41 -55.09 23.91
N ARG A 264 -75.52 -54.74 23.26
CA ARG A 264 -75.51 -53.93 22.03
C ARG A 264 -74.93 -52.54 22.27
N CYS A 265 -75.36 -51.85 23.33
CA CYS A 265 -74.87 -50.52 23.70
C CYS A 265 -73.41 -50.53 24.18
N THR A 266 -72.94 -51.58 24.86
CA THR A 266 -71.51 -51.69 25.21
C THR A 266 -70.65 -51.98 23.98
N LEU A 267 -71.13 -52.80 23.04
CA LEU A 267 -70.39 -53.12 21.82
C LEU A 267 -70.29 -51.90 20.88
N THR A 268 -71.35 -51.09 20.73
CA THR A 268 -71.25 -49.81 20.03
C THR A 268 -70.40 -48.78 20.78
N ALA A 269 -70.42 -48.75 22.12
CA ALA A 269 -69.52 -47.88 22.88
C ALA A 269 -68.03 -48.27 22.74
N TYR A 270 -67.72 -49.57 22.59
CA TYR A 270 -66.36 -50.01 22.24
C TYR A 270 -66.00 -49.71 20.78
N GLN A 271 -66.94 -49.90 19.85
CA GLN A 271 -66.73 -49.61 18.44
C GLN A 271 -66.51 -48.12 18.19
N ASN A 272 -67.30 -47.24 18.82
CA ASN A 272 -67.09 -45.79 18.78
C ASN A 272 -65.74 -45.40 19.39
N LYS A 273 -65.33 -45.99 20.52
CA LYS A 273 -63.98 -45.75 21.09
C LYS A 273 -62.85 -46.22 20.17
N LEU A 274 -63.06 -47.30 19.40
CA LEU A 274 -62.10 -47.75 18.40
C LEU A 274 -62.02 -46.76 17.23
N GLU A 275 -63.17 -46.24 16.79
CA GLU A 275 -63.28 -45.20 15.75
C GLU A 275 -62.64 -43.88 16.22
N ASP A 276 -62.91 -43.42 17.45
CA ASP A 276 -62.31 -42.23 18.05
C ASP A 276 -60.79 -42.35 18.16
N THR A 277 -60.28 -43.49 18.67
CA THR A 277 -58.83 -43.73 18.77
C THR A 277 -58.16 -43.91 17.41
N SER A 278 -58.85 -44.47 16.42
CA SER A 278 -58.42 -44.50 15.01
C SER A 278 -58.31 -43.09 14.42
N ASN A 279 -59.31 -42.24 14.66
CA ASN A 279 -59.33 -40.86 14.20
C ASN A 279 -58.27 -39.98 14.89
N GLU A 280 -58.04 -40.14 16.19
CA GLU A 280 -56.92 -39.49 16.89
C GLU A 280 -55.55 -39.99 16.41
N LEU A 281 -55.41 -41.29 16.12
CA LEU A 281 -54.19 -41.83 15.52
C LEU A 281 -53.96 -41.26 14.11
N GLY A 282 -55.02 -41.06 13.32
CA GLY A 282 -54.98 -40.39 12.02
C GLY A 282 -54.56 -38.91 12.13
N LYS A 283 -55.13 -38.17 13.09
CA LYS A 283 -54.73 -36.78 13.39
C LYS A 283 -53.26 -36.72 13.81
N MET A 284 -52.83 -37.56 14.75
CA MET A 284 -51.45 -37.67 15.23
C MET A 284 -50.48 -37.98 14.09
N LYS A 285 -50.80 -38.96 13.21
CA LYS A 285 -49.99 -39.27 12.03
C LYS A 285 -49.87 -38.08 11.08
N SER A 286 -50.97 -37.35 10.83
CA SER A 286 -50.95 -36.14 10.00
C SER A 286 -50.10 -35.01 10.62
N LEU A 287 -50.04 -34.94 11.96
CA LEU A 287 -49.21 -33.99 12.70
C LEU A 287 -47.73 -34.36 12.59
N CYS A 288 -47.38 -35.64 12.77
CA CYS A 288 -46.02 -36.15 12.57
C CYS A 288 -45.52 -35.93 11.13
N GLU A 289 -46.39 -36.12 10.13
CA GLU A 289 -46.06 -35.81 8.74
C GLU A 289 -45.82 -34.32 8.50
N LYS A 290 -46.58 -33.42 9.12
CA LYS A 290 -46.33 -31.97 9.05
C LYS A 290 -45.00 -31.62 9.70
N ILE A 291 -44.75 -32.11 10.91
CA ILE A 291 -43.51 -31.86 11.67
C ILE A 291 -42.27 -32.37 10.91
N THR A 292 -42.34 -33.54 10.26
CA THR A 292 -41.23 -34.04 9.42
C THR A 292 -41.01 -33.18 8.16
N LYS A 293 -42.08 -32.72 7.51
CA LYS A 293 -42.00 -31.79 6.36
C LYS A 293 -41.40 -30.44 6.77
N GLU A 294 -41.79 -29.89 7.92
CA GLU A 294 -41.23 -28.67 8.50
C GLU A 294 -39.76 -28.82 8.94
N LEU A 295 -39.39 -29.96 9.52
CA LEU A 295 -38.02 -30.28 9.90
C LEU A 295 -37.11 -30.41 8.67
N GLU A 296 -37.56 -31.05 7.60
CA GLU A 296 -36.78 -31.17 6.36
C GLU A 296 -36.65 -29.82 5.63
N VAL A 297 -37.67 -28.95 5.71
CA VAL A 297 -37.58 -27.54 5.26
C VAL A 297 -36.60 -26.73 6.13
N SER A 298 -36.61 -26.92 7.45
CA SER A 298 -35.68 -26.27 8.37
C SER A 298 -34.23 -26.69 8.10
N LYS A 299 -34.00 -28.00 7.91
CA LYS A 299 -32.71 -28.59 7.52
C LYS A 299 -32.20 -28.03 6.18
N LYS A 300 -33.06 -27.92 5.16
CA LYS A 300 -32.71 -27.25 3.89
C LYS A 300 -32.33 -25.78 4.08
N LYS A 301 -33.05 -25.03 4.94
CA LYS A 301 -32.68 -23.65 5.29
C LYS A 301 -31.34 -23.56 6.01
N MET A 302 -31.03 -24.49 6.92
CA MET A 302 -29.71 -24.53 7.56
C MET A 302 -28.58 -24.86 6.57
N CYS A 303 -28.82 -25.74 5.58
CA CYS A 303 -27.85 -25.99 4.51
C CYS A 303 -27.60 -24.74 3.66
N ALA A 304 -28.65 -24.01 3.27
CA ALA A 304 -28.52 -22.74 2.57
C ALA A 304 -27.73 -21.71 3.39
N LEU A 305 -28.15 -21.44 4.64
CA LEU A 305 -27.43 -20.52 5.53
C LEU A 305 -25.96 -20.91 5.77
N SER A 306 -25.66 -22.22 5.83
CA SER A 306 -24.27 -22.69 5.95
C SER A 306 -23.46 -22.52 4.66
N GLN A 307 -24.10 -22.43 3.50
CA GLN A 307 -23.47 -22.09 2.23
C GLN A 307 -23.29 -20.58 2.11
N ASP A 308 -24.33 -19.79 2.42
CA ASP A 308 -24.30 -18.32 2.43
C ASP A 308 -23.20 -17.78 3.36
N VAL A 309 -23.08 -18.34 4.58
CA VAL A 309 -22.02 -17.98 5.53
C VAL A 309 -20.62 -18.35 5.00
N LYS A 310 -20.49 -19.48 4.29
CA LYS A 310 -19.21 -19.91 3.71
C LYS A 310 -18.80 -19.03 2.53
N GLU A 311 -19.76 -18.61 1.71
CA GLU A 311 -19.55 -17.66 0.62
C GLU A 311 -19.18 -16.27 1.15
N ALA A 312 -19.94 -15.75 2.13
CA ALA A 312 -19.62 -14.50 2.81
C ALA A 312 -18.23 -14.54 3.49
N GLN A 313 -17.83 -15.68 4.05
CA GLN A 313 -16.50 -15.84 4.63
C GLN A 313 -15.39 -15.92 3.57
N ASN A 314 -15.62 -16.56 2.42
CA ASN A 314 -14.69 -16.52 1.28
C ASN A 314 -14.51 -15.06 0.79
N ASN A 315 -15.62 -14.38 0.51
CA ASN A 315 -15.66 -12.99 0.05
C ASN A 315 -14.95 -12.04 1.03
N LEU A 316 -15.10 -12.27 2.35
CA LEU A 316 -14.35 -11.55 3.38
C LEU A 316 -12.83 -11.82 3.30
N THR A 317 -12.40 -13.05 3.03
CA THR A 317 -10.96 -13.33 2.83
C THR A 317 -10.41 -12.72 1.55
N ASP A 318 -11.18 -12.62 0.48
CA ASP A 318 -10.75 -12.00 -0.78
C ASP A 318 -10.71 -10.48 -0.68
N ALA A 319 -11.74 -9.83 -0.12
CA ALA A 319 -11.72 -8.41 0.22
C ALA A 319 -10.55 -8.06 1.17
N ASN A 320 -10.19 -8.96 2.10
CA ASN A 320 -9.01 -8.78 2.95
C ASN A 320 -7.68 -8.92 2.17
N LYS A 321 -7.59 -9.75 1.12
CA LYS A 321 -6.40 -9.78 0.22
C LYS A 321 -6.29 -8.47 -0.55
N GLU A 322 -7.40 -7.95 -1.08
CA GLU A 322 -7.45 -6.66 -1.77
C GLU A 322 -7.08 -5.49 -0.84
N LEU A 323 -7.61 -5.47 0.39
CA LEU A 323 -7.25 -4.47 1.39
C LEU A 323 -5.75 -4.47 1.71
N ASN A 324 -5.14 -5.65 1.86
CA ASN A 324 -3.69 -5.77 2.06
C ASN A 324 -2.90 -5.30 0.81
N HIS A 325 -3.38 -5.61 -0.39
CA HIS A 325 -2.76 -5.13 -1.63
C HIS A 325 -2.85 -3.60 -1.79
N LEU A 326 -3.98 -3.00 -1.40
CA LEU A 326 -4.15 -1.55 -1.34
C LEU A 326 -3.23 -0.92 -0.28
N HIS A 327 -3.09 -1.52 0.90
CA HIS A 327 -2.12 -1.07 1.91
C HIS A 327 -0.68 -1.10 1.39
N THR A 328 -0.26 -2.15 0.66
CA THR A 328 1.08 -2.16 0.03
C THR A 328 1.23 -1.03 -1.00
N LYS A 329 0.23 -0.83 -1.88
CA LYS A 329 0.24 0.28 -2.86
C LYS A 329 0.23 1.67 -2.20
N CYS A 330 -0.37 1.81 -1.02
CA CYS A 330 -0.32 3.04 -0.23
C CYS A 330 1.09 3.28 0.33
N ALA A 331 1.73 2.26 0.91
CA ALA A 331 3.11 2.36 1.39
C ALA A 331 4.09 2.68 0.25
N ASP A 332 3.96 2.02 -0.91
CA ASP A 332 4.75 2.33 -2.11
C ASP A 332 4.60 3.80 -2.51
N ARG A 333 3.35 4.31 -2.55
CA ARG A 333 3.06 5.72 -2.83
C ARG A 333 3.61 6.67 -1.76
N GLU A 334 3.62 6.31 -0.49
CA GLU A 334 4.24 7.10 0.57
C GLU A 334 5.76 7.19 0.41
N THR A 335 6.44 6.10 0.00
CA THR A 335 7.88 6.17 -0.31
C THR A 335 8.15 7.07 -1.52
N LEU A 336 7.33 6.99 -2.57
CA LEU A 336 7.44 7.89 -3.74
C LEU A 336 7.19 9.36 -3.35
N ILE A 337 6.19 9.65 -2.51
CA ILE A 337 5.94 11.00 -1.98
C ILE A 337 7.12 11.49 -1.12
N GLY A 338 7.76 10.60 -0.36
CA GLY A 338 8.99 10.90 0.38
C GLY A 338 10.13 11.32 -0.54
N THR A 339 10.38 10.55 -1.60
CA THR A 339 11.37 10.85 -2.64
C THR A 339 11.09 12.18 -3.34
N LEU A 340 9.87 12.39 -3.84
CA LEU A 340 9.46 13.62 -4.52
C LEU A 340 9.56 14.86 -3.61
N LYS A 341 9.28 14.73 -2.30
CA LYS A 341 9.51 15.82 -1.33
C LYS A 341 10.99 16.16 -1.18
N MET A 342 11.86 15.15 -1.14
CA MET A 342 13.31 15.34 -1.05
C MET A 342 13.86 15.96 -2.34
N GLU A 343 13.40 15.54 -3.51
CA GLU A 343 13.73 16.14 -4.80
C GLU A 343 13.27 17.60 -4.91
N LEU A 344 12.03 17.92 -4.49
CA LEU A 344 11.52 19.29 -4.44
C LEU A 344 12.33 20.17 -3.48
N GLN A 345 12.73 19.64 -2.32
CA GLN A 345 13.60 20.33 -1.37
C GLN A 345 14.99 20.59 -1.94
N ASN A 346 15.58 19.63 -2.67
CA ASN A 346 16.85 19.78 -3.37
C ASN A 346 16.74 20.83 -4.49
N ALA A 347 15.70 20.76 -5.33
CA ALA A 347 15.44 21.72 -6.39
C ALA A 347 15.28 23.15 -5.85
N ARG A 348 14.55 23.33 -4.73
CA ARG A 348 14.44 24.60 -4.02
C ARG A 348 15.80 25.10 -3.51
N GLN A 349 16.65 24.23 -2.97
CA GLN A 349 17.99 24.62 -2.51
C GLN A 349 18.89 25.01 -3.69
N CYS A 350 18.76 24.35 -4.85
CA CYS A 350 19.46 24.74 -6.08
C CYS A 350 18.97 26.09 -6.61
N TRP A 351 17.66 26.35 -6.59
CA TRP A 351 17.09 27.64 -6.99
C TRP A 351 17.58 28.81 -6.12
N GLU A 352 17.60 28.68 -4.80
CA GLU A 352 18.13 29.75 -3.93
C GLU A 352 19.65 29.96 -4.15
N LYS A 353 20.43 28.90 -4.46
CA LYS A 353 21.85 29.05 -4.86
C LYS A 353 22.01 29.79 -6.19
N GLU A 354 21.14 29.52 -7.17
CA GLU A 354 21.17 30.19 -8.48
C GLU A 354 20.75 31.66 -8.38
N LYS A 355 19.76 31.95 -7.55
CA LYS A 355 19.30 33.31 -7.24
C LYS A 355 20.39 34.15 -6.56
N VAL A 356 21.20 33.56 -5.67
CA VAL A 356 22.39 34.23 -5.12
C VAL A 356 23.38 34.54 -6.25
N ARG A 357 23.75 33.56 -7.08
CA ARG A 357 24.64 33.76 -8.25
C ARG A 357 24.12 34.82 -9.24
N ALA A 358 22.81 34.88 -9.45
CA ALA A 358 22.18 35.90 -10.28
C ALA A 358 22.37 37.30 -9.69
N THR A 359 22.17 37.48 -8.39
CA THR A 359 22.42 38.78 -7.72
C THR A 359 23.91 39.13 -7.66
N GLU A 360 24.81 38.14 -7.55
CA GLU A 360 26.26 38.35 -7.66
C GLU A 360 26.66 38.83 -9.06
N SER A 361 26.14 38.17 -10.12
CA SER A 361 26.43 38.56 -11.50
C SER A 361 25.84 39.93 -11.88
N GLU A 362 24.64 40.26 -11.39
CA GLU A 362 24.04 41.59 -11.55
C GLU A 362 24.88 42.68 -10.87
N ASN A 363 25.44 42.41 -9.69
CA ASN A 363 26.37 43.33 -9.02
C ASN A 363 27.68 43.53 -9.82
N GLU A 364 28.23 42.50 -10.47
CA GLU A 364 29.39 42.65 -11.37
C GLU A 364 29.04 43.41 -12.66
N ILE A 365 27.87 43.14 -13.26
CA ILE A 365 27.37 43.90 -14.42
C ILE A 365 27.25 45.38 -14.05
N GLN A 366 26.70 45.73 -12.89
CA GLN A 366 26.62 47.12 -12.44
C GLN A 366 28.01 47.75 -12.21
N LYS A 367 29.00 47.01 -11.69
CA LYS A 367 30.39 47.50 -11.57
C LYS A 367 30.98 47.81 -12.95
N LEU A 368 30.82 46.90 -13.91
CA LEU A 368 31.26 47.08 -15.30
C LEU A 368 30.57 48.27 -15.98
N THR A 369 29.26 48.45 -15.79
CA THR A 369 28.52 49.60 -16.34
C THR A 369 29.06 50.94 -15.81
N ARG A 370 29.33 51.04 -14.50
CA ARG A 370 29.91 52.25 -13.88
C ARG A 370 31.32 52.53 -14.40
N ALA A 371 32.14 51.48 -14.59
CA ALA A 371 33.48 51.61 -15.16
C ALA A 371 33.46 52.10 -16.62
N TYR A 372 32.53 51.59 -17.44
CA TYR A 372 32.33 52.02 -18.82
C TYR A 372 31.87 53.48 -18.92
N GLN A 373 30.93 53.91 -18.06
CA GLN A 373 30.48 55.31 -18.02
C GLN A 373 31.65 56.27 -17.73
N LYS A 374 32.53 55.91 -16.79
CA LYS A 374 33.73 56.70 -16.45
C LYS A 374 34.74 56.81 -17.60
N ASP A 375 34.98 55.73 -18.35
CA ASP A 375 35.82 55.74 -19.55
C ASP A 375 35.26 56.64 -20.67
N VAL A 376 33.93 56.68 -20.83
CA VAL A 376 33.25 57.59 -21.77
C VAL A 376 33.42 59.06 -21.35
N GLU A 377 33.29 59.38 -20.06
CA GLU A 377 33.51 60.74 -19.54
C GLU A 377 34.98 61.20 -19.70
N GLU A 378 35.94 60.32 -19.44
CA GLU A 378 37.37 60.59 -19.64
C GLU A 378 37.72 60.83 -21.12
N LYS A 379 37.10 60.09 -22.04
CA LYS A 379 37.28 60.30 -23.49
C LYS A 379 36.61 61.58 -24.00
N LEU A 380 35.43 61.92 -23.48
CA LEU A 380 34.70 63.13 -23.84
C LEU A 380 35.46 64.39 -23.39
N THR A 381 35.98 64.39 -22.17
CA THR A 381 36.80 65.50 -21.62
C THR A 381 38.13 65.65 -22.35
N PHE A 382 38.80 64.53 -22.71
CA PHE A 382 39.98 64.57 -23.57
C PHE A 382 39.70 65.25 -24.92
N LEU A 383 38.63 64.85 -25.61
CA LEU A 383 38.27 65.39 -26.93
C LEU A 383 37.99 66.90 -26.88
N HIS A 384 37.27 67.36 -25.84
CA HIS A 384 37.03 68.78 -25.61
C HIS A 384 38.35 69.57 -25.44
N SER A 385 39.34 69.02 -24.72
CA SER A 385 40.66 69.64 -24.53
C SER A 385 41.50 69.74 -25.82
N LEU A 386 41.16 68.96 -26.84
CA LEU A 386 41.86 68.92 -28.13
C LEU A 386 41.21 69.89 -29.13
N TYR A 387 39.86 69.94 -29.14
CA TYR A 387 39.10 70.96 -29.86
C TYR A 387 39.51 72.39 -29.46
N GLN A 388 39.60 72.66 -28.15
CA GLN A 388 40.07 73.94 -27.59
C GLN A 388 41.44 74.39 -28.15
N ARG A 389 42.35 73.44 -28.45
CA ARG A 389 43.69 73.75 -29.00
C ARG A 389 43.69 74.00 -30.50
N LEU A 390 42.82 73.36 -31.27
CA LEU A 390 42.71 73.56 -32.72
C LEU A 390 42.19 74.96 -33.09
N VAL A 391 41.37 75.56 -32.23
CA VAL A 391 40.81 76.91 -32.42
C VAL A 391 41.88 78.02 -32.30
N ALA A 392 43.10 77.72 -31.84
CA ALA A 392 44.10 78.73 -31.48
C ALA A 392 45.02 79.28 -32.62
N GLY A 393 45.06 78.65 -33.81
CA GLY A 393 45.52 79.24 -35.09
C GLY A 393 47.02 79.54 -35.34
N CYS A 394 47.49 79.47 -36.61
CA CYS A 394 48.91 79.57 -36.99
C CYS A 394 49.21 80.13 -38.42
N VAL A 395 50.48 80.04 -38.88
CA VAL A 395 51.18 80.91 -39.87
C VAL A 395 52.23 80.11 -40.70
N LEU A 396 52.90 80.55 -41.80
CA LEU A 396 52.98 81.79 -42.63
C LEU A 396 53.66 81.44 -44.01
N ILE A 397 53.34 82.14 -45.12
CA ILE A 397 54.10 82.14 -46.41
C ILE A 397 54.20 83.57 -47.01
N LYS A 398 55.20 83.88 -47.86
CA LYS A 398 55.47 85.16 -48.57
C LYS A 398 55.87 84.97 -50.06
N GLN A 399 55.93 86.06 -50.85
CA GLN A 399 56.33 86.14 -52.28
C GLN A 399 57.50 87.14 -52.57
N PRO A 400 58.17 87.08 -53.75
CA PRO A 400 59.13 88.07 -54.26
C PRO A 400 58.78 88.70 -55.66
N GLU A 401 59.59 89.67 -56.11
CA GLU A 401 59.39 90.51 -57.33
C GLU A 401 60.50 90.31 -58.41
N GLY A 402 60.48 91.09 -59.52
CA GLY A 402 61.39 90.92 -60.68
C GLY A 402 61.88 92.23 -61.35
N ILE A 403 62.72 92.14 -62.39
CA ILE A 403 63.43 93.27 -63.06
C ILE A 403 63.53 93.06 -64.58
N LEU A 404 63.19 94.07 -65.40
CA LEU A 404 63.55 94.18 -66.82
C LEU A 404 63.65 95.66 -67.26
N ASP A 405 64.78 96.06 -67.85
CA ASP A 405 64.92 97.32 -68.61
C ASP A 405 66.13 97.24 -69.59
N ARG A 406 65.88 97.55 -70.88
CA ARG A 406 66.78 97.61 -72.08
C ARG A 406 66.21 96.87 -73.31
N PHE A 407 65.29 97.51 -74.04
CA PHE A 407 64.90 97.15 -75.42
C PHE A 407 64.56 98.43 -76.19
N SER A 408 64.81 98.51 -77.50
CA SER A 408 64.32 99.65 -78.31
C SER A 408 62.81 99.53 -78.53
N TRP A 409 62.06 100.63 -78.70
CA TRP A 409 60.59 100.58 -78.69
C TRP A 409 59.98 99.62 -79.74
N SER A 410 60.59 99.48 -80.91
CA SER A 410 60.17 98.50 -81.92
C SER A 410 60.47 97.05 -81.53
N GLU A 411 61.60 96.77 -80.90
CA GLU A 411 61.94 95.43 -80.38
C GLU A 411 61.09 95.12 -79.15
N LEU A 412 60.84 96.10 -78.29
CA LEU A 412 60.01 95.99 -77.10
C LEU A 412 58.55 95.74 -77.50
N CYS A 413 58.03 96.41 -78.53
CA CYS A 413 56.71 96.10 -79.11
C CYS A 413 56.67 94.73 -79.81
N ALA A 414 57.71 94.31 -80.54
CA ALA A 414 57.74 92.99 -81.16
C ALA A 414 57.82 91.86 -80.11
N VAL A 415 58.69 91.99 -79.12
CA VAL A 415 58.83 91.06 -77.99
C VAL A 415 57.59 91.10 -77.09
N LEU A 416 56.91 92.25 -76.92
CA LEU A 416 55.60 92.30 -76.27
C LEU A 416 54.54 91.57 -77.10
N GLN A 417 54.51 91.75 -78.42
CA GLN A 417 53.56 91.06 -79.30
C GLN A 417 53.78 89.54 -79.26
N GLU A 418 55.02 89.07 -79.43
CA GLU A 418 55.36 87.64 -79.34
C GLU A 418 55.09 87.07 -77.94
N ASN A 419 55.40 87.79 -76.87
CA ASN A 419 55.05 87.35 -75.51
C ASN A 419 53.53 87.38 -75.26
N VAL A 420 52.79 88.34 -75.79
CA VAL A 420 51.32 88.40 -75.70
C VAL A 420 50.69 87.26 -76.49
N ASP A 421 51.14 86.98 -77.70
CA ASP A 421 50.64 85.88 -78.52
C ASP A 421 51.02 84.51 -77.91
N ALA A 422 52.21 84.37 -77.33
CA ALA A 422 52.60 83.19 -76.56
C ALA A 422 51.77 83.03 -75.27
N LEU A 423 51.53 84.11 -74.53
CA LEU A 423 50.66 84.11 -73.34
C LEU A 423 49.20 83.84 -73.70
N ILE A 424 48.70 84.30 -74.84
CA ILE A 424 47.37 83.96 -75.36
C ILE A 424 47.31 82.47 -75.73
N LEU A 425 48.35 81.92 -76.34
CA LEU A 425 48.39 80.50 -76.73
C LEU A 425 48.48 79.59 -75.49
N ASP A 426 49.32 79.93 -74.51
CA ASP A 426 49.37 79.19 -73.24
C ASP A 426 48.14 79.43 -72.35
N LEU A 427 47.49 80.61 -72.41
CA LEU A 427 46.20 80.86 -71.77
C LEU A 427 45.09 80.01 -72.40
N ASN A 428 45.03 79.92 -73.73
CA ASN A 428 44.09 79.04 -74.42
C ASN A 428 44.33 77.56 -74.06
N ARG A 429 45.59 77.11 -74.08
CA ARG A 429 45.99 75.76 -73.62
C ARG A 429 45.69 75.52 -72.14
N ALA A 430 45.77 76.54 -71.29
CA ALA A 430 45.35 76.45 -69.89
C ALA A 430 43.82 76.37 -69.77
N ASN A 431 43.08 77.12 -70.59
CA ASN A 431 41.62 77.12 -70.62
C ASN A 431 41.06 75.79 -71.15
N GLU A 432 41.71 75.16 -72.13
CA GLU A 432 41.44 73.78 -72.56
C GLU A 432 41.65 72.77 -71.42
N LYS A 433 42.77 72.88 -70.68
CA LYS A 433 43.06 72.04 -69.51
C LYS A 433 42.05 72.26 -68.38
N ILE A 434 41.65 73.50 -68.12
CA ILE A 434 40.59 73.84 -67.15
C ILE A 434 39.27 73.22 -67.60
N SER A 435 38.86 73.40 -68.85
CA SER A 435 37.63 72.80 -69.42
C SER A 435 37.62 71.27 -69.30
N HIS A 436 38.77 70.62 -69.54
CA HIS A 436 38.91 69.17 -69.35
C HIS A 436 38.84 68.77 -67.87
N LEU A 437 39.50 69.50 -66.97
CA LEU A 437 39.45 69.24 -65.53
C LEU A 437 38.06 69.49 -64.96
N GLU A 438 37.34 70.52 -65.40
CA GLU A 438 35.94 70.77 -65.06
C GLU A 438 35.04 69.62 -65.53
N TYR A 439 35.22 69.13 -66.78
CA TYR A 439 34.51 67.96 -67.26
C TYR A 439 34.80 66.71 -66.40
N VAL A 440 36.07 66.44 -66.06
CA VAL A 440 36.47 65.30 -65.22
C VAL A 440 35.93 65.44 -63.79
N CYS A 441 35.98 66.62 -63.19
CA CYS A 441 35.42 66.91 -61.87
C CYS A 441 33.89 66.80 -61.85
N LYS A 442 33.21 67.29 -62.89
CA LYS A 442 31.75 67.16 -63.05
C LYS A 442 31.33 65.70 -63.26
N LYS A 443 32.08 64.94 -64.07
CA LYS A 443 31.89 63.49 -64.22
C LYS A 443 32.10 62.75 -62.89
N LYS A 444 33.18 63.04 -62.16
CA LYS A 444 33.44 62.46 -60.83
C LYS A 444 32.35 62.84 -59.82
N SER A 445 31.86 64.08 -59.83
CA SER A 445 30.78 64.54 -58.96
C SER A 445 29.46 63.83 -59.26
N ASN A 446 29.13 63.62 -60.54
CA ASN A 446 27.97 62.83 -60.93
C ASN A 446 28.10 61.37 -60.47
N THR A 447 29.22 60.70 -60.75
CA THR A 447 29.43 59.31 -60.29
C THR A 447 29.45 59.19 -58.76
N MET A 448 29.89 60.22 -58.04
CA MET A 448 29.83 60.25 -56.56
C MET A 448 28.39 60.37 -56.06
N LYS A 449 27.56 61.18 -56.72
CA LYS A 449 26.11 61.29 -56.42
C LYS A 449 25.37 60.01 -56.76
N GLU A 450 25.67 59.39 -57.90
CA GLU A 450 25.11 58.10 -58.31
C GLU A 450 25.47 56.99 -57.30
N LEU A 451 26.73 56.95 -56.83
CA LEU A 451 27.18 56.03 -55.78
C LEU A 451 26.48 56.30 -54.44
N GLN A 452 26.38 57.57 -54.03
CA GLN A 452 25.70 57.97 -52.79
C GLN A 452 24.21 57.61 -52.82
N GLN A 453 23.52 57.93 -53.92
CA GLN A 453 22.12 57.54 -54.14
C GLN A 453 21.96 56.03 -54.10
N SER A 454 22.84 55.27 -54.77
CA SER A 454 22.84 53.80 -54.74
C SER A 454 23.09 53.23 -53.34
N GLN A 455 23.86 53.91 -52.50
CA GLN A 455 24.13 53.51 -51.11
C GLN A 455 22.93 53.81 -50.20
N GLU A 456 22.28 54.97 -50.39
CA GLU A 456 21.09 55.39 -49.66
C GLU A 456 19.85 54.54 -50.03
N ASP A 457 19.72 54.16 -51.31
CA ASP A 457 18.76 53.18 -51.82
C ASP A 457 19.02 51.74 -51.31
N ALA A 458 20.27 51.41 -50.97
CA ALA A 458 20.62 50.13 -50.35
C ALA A 458 20.30 50.13 -48.84
N PHE A 459 20.60 51.24 -48.13
CA PHE A 459 20.28 51.39 -46.71
C PHE A 459 18.77 51.47 -46.46
N SER A 460 17.99 52.14 -47.31
CA SER A 460 16.52 52.17 -47.19
C SER A 460 15.92 50.77 -47.34
N LYS A 461 16.33 50.00 -48.35
CA LYS A 461 15.93 48.58 -48.53
C LYS A 461 16.33 47.72 -47.33
N MET A 462 17.53 47.90 -46.78
CA MET A 462 17.97 47.18 -45.59
C MET A 462 17.14 47.54 -44.35
N ALA A 463 16.82 48.83 -44.16
CA ALA A 463 15.98 49.29 -43.07
C ALA A 463 14.54 48.74 -43.17
N ASP A 464 13.97 48.67 -44.38
CA ASP A 464 12.63 48.10 -44.58
C ASP A 464 12.60 46.58 -44.44
N GLN A 465 13.67 45.87 -44.84
CA GLN A 465 13.86 44.45 -44.50
C GLN A 465 13.95 44.23 -42.98
N MET A 466 14.68 45.10 -42.27
CA MET A 466 14.84 45.04 -40.82
C MET A 466 13.50 45.26 -40.10
N LYS A 467 12.70 46.27 -40.51
CA LYS A 467 11.32 46.49 -40.02
C LYS A 467 10.40 45.31 -40.32
N ALA A 468 10.52 44.70 -41.51
CA ALA A 468 9.72 43.54 -41.88
C ALA A 468 10.02 42.33 -40.97
N GLN A 469 11.30 42.06 -40.72
CA GLN A 469 11.80 41.04 -39.81
C GLN A 469 11.36 41.30 -38.35
N GLU A 470 11.51 42.53 -37.86
CA GLU A 470 11.02 42.96 -36.55
C GLU A 470 9.50 42.75 -36.42
N SER A 471 8.72 43.12 -37.45
CA SER A 471 7.27 42.90 -37.46
C SER A 471 6.89 41.41 -37.47
N CYS A 472 7.75 40.55 -38.01
CA CYS A 472 7.55 39.09 -38.02
C CYS A 472 7.81 38.52 -36.62
N TRP A 473 8.95 38.88 -36.01
CA TRP A 473 9.28 38.50 -34.63
C TRP A 473 8.26 39.02 -33.62
N GLN A 474 7.76 40.25 -33.78
CA GLN A 474 6.75 40.81 -32.88
C GLN A 474 5.40 40.05 -32.99
N LYS A 475 5.01 39.60 -34.20
CA LYS A 475 3.82 38.73 -34.40
C LYS A 475 4.04 37.33 -33.81
N GLN A 476 5.24 36.77 -33.95
CA GLN A 476 5.57 35.47 -33.36
C GLN A 476 5.58 35.54 -31.83
N LYS A 477 6.11 36.63 -31.27
CA LYS A 477 6.08 36.93 -29.84
C LYS A 477 4.65 37.03 -29.32
N THR A 478 3.79 37.87 -29.91
CA THR A 478 2.40 38.02 -29.43
C THR A 478 1.58 36.75 -29.60
N TYR A 479 1.83 35.94 -30.63
CA TYR A 479 1.24 34.60 -30.75
C TYR A 479 1.67 33.67 -29.61
N LEU A 480 2.97 33.62 -29.28
CA LEU A 480 3.47 32.83 -28.15
C LEU A 480 2.93 33.33 -26.80
N GLU A 481 2.87 34.64 -26.58
CA GLU A 481 2.26 35.25 -25.38
C GLU A 481 0.77 34.88 -25.26
N GLN A 482 0.02 34.82 -26.37
CA GLN A 482 -1.36 34.33 -26.40
C GLN A 482 -1.47 32.83 -26.10
N GLN A 483 -0.57 31.99 -26.64
CA GLN A 483 -0.55 30.55 -26.32
C GLN A 483 -0.23 30.30 -24.84
N TYR A 484 0.79 30.98 -24.28
CA TYR A 484 1.15 30.83 -22.86
C TYR A 484 0.09 31.38 -21.91
N SER A 485 -0.57 32.50 -22.23
CA SER A 485 -1.67 33.03 -21.41
C SER A 485 -2.93 32.15 -21.46
N GLY A 486 -3.23 31.52 -22.62
CA GLY A 486 -4.26 30.50 -22.71
C GLY A 486 -3.95 29.28 -21.84
N LEU A 487 -2.74 28.73 -21.94
CA LEU A 487 -2.30 27.58 -21.14
C LEU A 487 -2.27 27.89 -19.63
N LEU A 488 -1.85 29.10 -19.24
CA LEU A 488 -1.94 29.57 -17.85
C LEU A 488 -3.40 29.66 -17.36
N GLY A 489 -4.31 30.12 -18.21
CA GLY A 489 -5.75 30.14 -17.93
C GLY A 489 -6.31 28.74 -17.68
N GLU A 490 -5.98 27.77 -18.54
CA GLU A 490 -6.38 26.36 -18.35
C GLU A 490 -5.79 25.75 -17.06
N VAL A 491 -4.51 25.99 -16.79
CA VAL A 491 -3.86 25.49 -15.56
C VAL A 491 -4.49 26.11 -14.31
N HIS A 492 -4.85 27.40 -14.37
CA HIS A 492 -5.53 28.07 -13.26
C HIS A 492 -6.96 27.53 -13.04
N ALA A 493 -7.73 27.33 -14.12
CA ALA A 493 -9.07 26.73 -14.05
C ALA A 493 -9.04 25.32 -13.44
N ARG A 494 -8.16 24.44 -13.93
CA ARG A 494 -7.98 23.08 -13.38
C ARG A 494 -7.53 23.13 -11.90
N ALA A 495 -6.64 24.05 -11.53
CA ALA A 495 -6.23 24.23 -10.14
C ALA A 495 -7.41 24.67 -9.24
N GLN A 496 -8.29 25.53 -9.73
CA GLN A 496 -9.50 25.94 -9.02
C GLN A 496 -10.50 24.79 -8.87
N GLU A 497 -10.74 23.99 -9.93
CA GLU A 497 -11.56 22.77 -9.86
C GLU A 497 -11.03 21.75 -8.83
N TYR A 498 -9.71 21.56 -8.78
CA TYR A 498 -9.08 20.72 -7.76
C TYR A 498 -9.24 21.30 -6.35
N GLN A 499 -9.19 22.63 -6.17
CA GLN A 499 -9.36 23.27 -4.86
C GLN A 499 -10.82 23.19 -4.38
N GLU A 500 -11.81 23.41 -5.24
CA GLU A 500 -13.22 23.20 -4.92
C GLU A 500 -13.50 21.72 -4.57
N THR A 501 -12.90 20.79 -5.33
CA THR A 501 -12.98 19.35 -5.05
C THR A 501 -12.32 18.98 -3.72
N ALA A 502 -11.21 19.63 -3.36
CA ALA A 502 -10.51 19.41 -2.09
C ALA A 502 -11.33 19.91 -0.90
N GLU A 503 -11.88 21.13 -0.94
CA GLU A 503 -12.75 21.66 0.12
C GLU A 503 -14.04 20.81 0.26
N LYS A 504 -14.67 20.42 -0.86
CA LYS A 504 -15.83 19.51 -0.85
C LYS A 504 -15.53 18.11 -0.31
N ASN A 505 -14.27 17.65 -0.39
CA ASN A 505 -13.84 16.39 0.22
C ASN A 505 -13.49 16.56 1.71
N LYS A 506 -12.93 17.70 2.10
CA LYS A 506 -12.67 18.10 3.50
C LYS A 506 -13.98 18.25 4.29
N GLU A 507 -15.04 18.79 3.69
CA GLU A 507 -16.40 18.78 4.27
C GLU A 507 -16.92 17.35 4.50
N LYS A 508 -16.78 16.44 3.52
CA LYS A 508 -17.16 15.03 3.68
C LYS A 508 -16.37 14.36 4.81
N ILE A 509 -15.06 14.61 4.89
CA ILE A 509 -14.19 14.09 5.96
C ILE A 509 -14.71 14.57 7.32
N TYR A 510 -14.98 15.86 7.51
CA TYR A 510 -15.54 16.40 8.75
C TYR A 510 -16.90 15.77 9.15
N VAL A 511 -17.75 15.46 8.17
CA VAL A 511 -19.02 14.74 8.41
C VAL A 511 -18.78 13.27 8.76
N LEU A 512 -17.75 12.63 8.21
CA LEU A 512 -17.37 11.26 8.53
C LEU A 512 -16.69 11.16 9.91
N GLU A 513 -15.82 12.11 10.26
CA GLU A 513 -15.20 12.23 11.59
C GLU A 513 -16.27 12.36 12.67
N LYS A 514 -17.23 13.27 12.53
CA LYS A 514 -18.37 13.39 13.47
C LYS A 514 -19.22 12.12 13.56
N ARG A 515 -19.36 11.35 12.47
CA ARG A 515 -20.02 10.03 12.51
C ARG A 515 -19.17 9.00 13.24
N GLN A 516 -17.85 9.01 13.06
CA GLN A 516 -16.91 8.13 13.76
C GLN A 516 -16.86 8.43 15.26
N GLU A 517 -16.86 9.69 15.67
CA GLU A 517 -17.00 10.11 17.08
C GLU A 517 -18.30 9.58 17.68
N LYS A 518 -19.44 9.80 17.02
CA LYS A 518 -20.75 9.32 17.47
C LYS A 518 -20.80 7.78 17.58
N LEU A 519 -20.30 7.07 16.57
CA LEU A 519 -20.21 5.61 16.58
C LEU A 519 -19.23 5.09 17.63
N SER A 520 -18.17 5.82 17.96
CA SER A 520 -17.25 5.49 19.06
C SER A 520 -17.96 5.58 20.42
N VAL A 521 -18.74 6.63 20.66
CA VAL A 521 -19.55 6.79 21.88
C VAL A 521 -20.63 5.69 21.97
N GLU A 522 -21.29 5.37 20.86
CA GLU A 522 -22.28 4.27 20.78
C GLU A 522 -21.64 2.88 20.99
N ASN A 523 -20.43 2.65 20.48
CA ASN A 523 -19.70 1.39 20.72
C ASN A 523 -19.30 1.26 22.20
N VAL A 524 -18.82 2.34 22.84
CA VAL A 524 -18.53 2.35 24.28
C VAL A 524 -19.80 2.11 25.12
N SER A 525 -20.94 2.70 24.77
CA SER A 525 -22.19 2.46 25.51
C SER A 525 -22.71 1.03 25.34
N VAL A 526 -22.70 0.48 24.12
CA VAL A 526 -23.06 -0.93 23.83
C VAL A 526 -22.11 -1.92 24.51
N LYS A 527 -20.81 -1.62 24.58
CA LYS A 527 -19.85 -2.45 25.31
C LYS A 527 -20.14 -2.46 26.81
N ASN A 528 -20.51 -1.31 27.38
CA ASN A 528 -20.87 -1.21 28.79
C ASN A 528 -22.17 -1.94 29.12
N THR A 529 -23.22 -1.85 28.29
CA THR A 529 -24.46 -2.62 28.49
C THR A 529 -24.24 -4.12 28.31
N LEU A 530 -23.41 -4.55 27.35
CA LEU A 530 -23.05 -5.96 27.18
C LEU A 530 -22.33 -6.54 28.42
N MET A 531 -21.36 -5.80 28.99
CA MET A 531 -20.67 -6.23 30.22
C MET A 531 -21.65 -6.32 31.41
N GLN A 532 -22.62 -5.40 31.51
CA GLN A 532 -23.65 -5.44 32.54
C GLN A 532 -24.57 -6.67 32.38
N VAL A 533 -25.11 -6.90 31.18
CA VAL A 533 -25.96 -8.08 30.89
C VAL A 533 -25.21 -9.40 31.13
N GLN A 534 -23.91 -9.46 30.80
CA GLN A 534 -23.07 -10.63 31.08
C GLN A 534 -22.93 -10.89 32.59
N LYS A 535 -22.82 -9.84 33.41
CA LYS A 535 -22.78 -9.93 34.88
C LYS A 535 -24.13 -10.40 35.44
N GLU A 536 -25.23 -9.84 34.95
CA GLU A 536 -26.59 -10.21 35.35
C GLU A 536 -26.89 -11.69 35.02
N HIS A 537 -26.62 -12.12 33.79
CA HIS A 537 -26.84 -13.50 33.35
C HIS A 537 -26.01 -14.52 34.16
N SER A 538 -24.75 -14.19 34.46
CA SER A 538 -23.88 -15.07 35.25
C SER A 538 -24.24 -15.10 36.74
N SER A 539 -24.75 -13.99 37.30
CA SER A 539 -25.36 -13.97 38.65
C SER A 539 -26.62 -14.84 38.71
N LEU A 540 -27.51 -14.72 37.73
CA LEU A 540 -28.72 -15.55 37.62
C LEU A 540 -28.39 -17.04 37.48
N LEU A 541 -27.44 -17.41 36.62
CA LEU A 541 -27.02 -18.79 36.41
C LEU A 541 -26.50 -19.43 37.72
N ALA A 542 -25.70 -18.71 38.49
CA ALA A 542 -25.19 -19.18 39.77
C ALA A 542 -26.29 -19.31 40.84
N ALA A 543 -27.28 -18.40 40.87
CA ALA A 543 -28.45 -18.54 41.75
C ALA A 543 -29.29 -19.78 41.39
N CYS A 544 -29.59 -19.98 40.09
CA CYS A 544 -30.30 -21.15 39.60
C CYS A 544 -29.56 -22.46 39.91
N ALA A 545 -28.22 -22.48 39.80
CA ALA A 545 -27.42 -23.64 40.15
C ALA A 545 -27.50 -24.00 41.65
N LEU A 546 -27.45 -23.01 42.54
CA LEU A 546 -27.60 -23.21 43.98
C LEU A 546 -29.01 -23.73 44.35
N LEU A 547 -30.06 -23.15 43.76
CA LEU A 547 -31.45 -23.56 43.98
C LEU A 547 -31.74 -24.97 43.45
N ALA A 548 -31.27 -25.30 42.24
CA ALA A 548 -31.38 -26.65 41.67
C ALA A 548 -30.63 -27.69 42.51
N GLY A 549 -29.45 -27.34 43.02
CA GLY A 549 -28.64 -28.17 43.92
C GLY A 549 -29.31 -28.45 45.27
N ALA A 550 -30.26 -27.62 45.71
CA ALA A 550 -31.10 -27.83 46.89
C ALA A 550 -32.42 -28.57 46.59
N LEU A 551 -33.04 -28.29 45.43
CA LEU A 551 -34.33 -28.88 45.04
C LEU A 551 -34.22 -30.38 44.72
N TYR A 552 -33.16 -30.81 44.02
CA TYR A 552 -33.01 -32.21 43.59
C TYR A 552 -32.93 -33.23 44.75
N PRO A 553 -32.19 -32.97 45.86
CA PRO A 553 -32.23 -33.81 47.07
C PRO A 553 -33.61 -33.85 47.76
N LEU A 554 -34.40 -32.77 47.70
CA LEU A 554 -35.75 -32.73 48.28
C LEU A 554 -36.76 -33.52 47.43
N TYR A 555 -36.73 -33.33 46.10
CA TYR A 555 -37.58 -34.06 45.16
C TYR A 555 -37.32 -35.57 45.22
N SER A 556 -36.05 -35.99 45.18
CA SER A 556 -35.68 -37.41 45.28
C SER A 556 -36.10 -38.07 46.61
N ARG A 557 -36.05 -37.34 47.75
CA ARG A 557 -36.66 -37.79 49.01
C ARG A 557 -38.17 -37.96 48.90
N SER A 558 -38.88 -37.01 48.27
CA SER A 558 -40.34 -37.09 48.07
C SER A 558 -40.73 -38.32 47.23
N CYS A 559 -40.07 -38.55 46.09
CA CYS A 559 -40.31 -39.72 45.25
C CYS A 559 -40.04 -41.05 45.99
N ALA A 560 -38.99 -41.11 46.81
CA ALA A 560 -38.70 -42.29 47.62
C ALA A 560 -39.78 -42.55 48.69
N MET A 561 -40.27 -41.51 49.37
CA MET A 561 -41.36 -41.62 50.35
C MET A 561 -42.69 -42.04 49.70
N SER A 562 -43.03 -41.46 48.55
CA SER A 562 -44.22 -41.83 47.75
C SER A 562 -44.16 -43.31 47.31
N SER A 563 -43.00 -43.77 46.85
CA SER A 563 -42.77 -45.17 46.48
C SER A 563 -42.94 -46.13 47.67
N GLN A 564 -42.47 -45.73 48.86
CA GLN A 564 -42.63 -46.52 50.09
C GLN A 564 -44.08 -46.55 50.61
N ARG A 565 -44.82 -45.45 50.47
CA ARG A 565 -46.28 -45.40 50.75
C ARG A 565 -47.03 -46.42 49.90
N ASN A 566 -46.75 -46.47 48.59
CA ASN A 566 -47.42 -47.39 47.68
C ASN A 566 -47.17 -48.86 48.08
N LEU A 567 -45.90 -49.24 48.34
CA LEU A 567 -45.54 -50.59 48.79
C LEU A 567 -46.24 -51.00 50.10
N LEU A 568 -46.45 -50.06 51.02
CA LEU A 568 -47.19 -50.31 52.26
C LEU A 568 -48.70 -50.47 52.01
N GLN A 569 -49.27 -49.71 51.07
CA GLN A 569 -50.66 -49.86 50.67
C GLN A 569 -50.91 -51.24 50.03
N ASP A 570 -50.01 -51.71 49.16
CA ASP A 570 -50.11 -53.04 48.55
C ASP A 570 -50.12 -54.17 49.60
N GLN A 571 -49.31 -54.04 50.66
CA GLN A 571 -49.31 -55.00 51.77
C GLN A 571 -50.60 -54.99 52.61
N VAL A 572 -51.26 -53.83 52.74
CA VAL A 572 -52.59 -53.74 53.35
C VAL A 572 -53.63 -54.41 52.46
N ASN A 573 -53.64 -54.09 51.16
CA ASN A 573 -54.57 -54.65 50.18
C ASN A 573 -54.49 -56.20 50.14
N ILE A 574 -53.28 -56.76 50.12
CA ILE A 574 -53.05 -58.22 50.18
C ILE A 574 -53.56 -58.82 51.49
N TYR A 575 -53.39 -58.14 52.63
CA TYR A 575 -53.90 -58.63 53.91
C TYR A 575 -55.43 -58.64 53.97
N GLU A 576 -56.10 -57.64 53.38
CA GLU A 576 -57.55 -57.61 53.28
C GLU A 576 -58.08 -58.72 52.36
N LEU A 577 -57.43 -58.98 51.22
CA LEU A 577 -57.76 -60.09 50.32
C LEU A 577 -57.68 -61.45 51.03
N VAL A 578 -56.58 -61.74 51.74
CA VAL A 578 -56.43 -62.97 52.56
C VAL A 578 -57.55 -63.08 53.60
N ASN A 579 -57.95 -61.95 54.21
CA ASN A 579 -58.99 -61.92 55.23
C ASN A 579 -60.41 -62.08 54.63
N GLN A 580 -60.61 -61.75 53.35
CA GLN A 580 -61.81 -62.07 52.58
C GLN A 580 -61.84 -63.56 52.21
N GLU A 581 -60.76 -64.11 51.64
CA GLU A 581 -60.66 -65.54 51.30
C GLU A 581 -60.95 -66.45 52.50
N ILE A 582 -60.40 -66.13 53.68
CA ILE A 582 -60.65 -66.89 54.92
C ILE A 582 -62.15 -66.83 55.30
N LYS A 583 -62.82 -65.68 55.16
CA LYS A 583 -64.27 -65.58 55.41
C LYS A 583 -65.06 -66.43 54.43
N THR A 584 -64.77 -66.32 53.13
CA THR A 584 -65.46 -67.09 52.09
C THR A 584 -65.30 -68.59 52.30
N LEU A 585 -64.10 -69.04 52.69
CA LEU A 585 -63.81 -70.46 52.93
C LEU A 585 -64.41 -70.98 54.25
N VAL A 586 -64.61 -70.12 55.26
CA VAL A 586 -65.38 -70.45 56.46
C VAL A 586 -66.88 -70.56 56.13
N HIS A 587 -67.45 -69.63 55.36
CA HIS A 587 -68.85 -69.71 54.93
C HIS A 587 -69.11 -70.94 54.05
N ALA A 588 -68.19 -71.29 53.13
CA ALA A 588 -68.31 -72.47 52.26
C ALA A 588 -68.13 -73.83 52.96
N LEU A 589 -67.82 -73.83 54.28
CA LEU A 589 -67.70 -75.03 55.11
C LEU A 589 -68.75 -75.07 56.25
N SER A 590 -69.74 -74.18 56.21
CA SER A 590 -70.63 -73.88 57.34
C SER A 590 -72.12 -73.91 56.94
N ASP A 591 -72.63 -75.09 56.58
CA ASP A 591 -74.07 -75.35 56.42
C ASP A 591 -74.62 -76.10 57.65
N VAL A 592 -75.32 -75.36 58.51
CA VAL A 592 -76.49 -75.72 59.34
C VAL A 592 -76.74 -74.52 60.27
N GLU A 593 -77.92 -73.91 60.17
CA GLU A 593 -78.44 -73.05 61.24
C GLU A 593 -79.08 -73.94 62.30
N GLU A 594 -78.60 -73.89 63.54
CA GLU A 594 -79.43 -74.28 64.68
C GLU A 594 -79.05 -73.47 65.92
N ASN A 595 -80.06 -72.99 66.64
CA ASN A 595 -79.87 -72.26 67.88
C ASN A 595 -79.61 -73.24 69.02
N ASN A 596 -78.66 -72.93 69.92
CA ASN A 596 -78.96 -72.76 71.35
C ASN A 596 -77.72 -72.33 72.15
N GLN A 597 -77.97 -71.92 73.39
CA GLN A 597 -76.99 -71.88 74.48
C GLN A 597 -76.54 -73.34 74.80
N ASP A 598 -75.42 -73.64 75.44
CA ASP A 598 -74.80 -72.90 76.54
C ASP A 598 -73.30 -73.28 76.77
N GLU A 599 -72.72 -72.76 77.85
CA GLU A 599 -71.51 -73.23 78.57
C GLU A 599 -70.14 -73.36 77.83
N ALA A 600 -69.34 -72.31 78.00
CA ALA A 600 -68.11 -72.32 78.82
C ALA A 600 -66.89 -73.25 78.51
N ASN A 601 -65.75 -72.85 79.11
CA ASN A 601 -64.56 -73.67 79.37
C ASN A 601 -63.71 -74.23 78.20
N LEU A 602 -63.11 -73.34 77.40
CA LEU A 602 -61.77 -73.63 76.84
C LEU A 602 -60.83 -72.41 76.81
N LYS A 603 -59.91 -72.35 77.79
CA LYS A 603 -58.96 -71.23 78.01
C LYS A 603 -57.90 -71.12 76.88
N LYS A 604 -58.20 -70.50 75.73
CA LYS A 604 -57.20 -70.23 74.67
C LYS A 604 -57.02 -68.75 74.29
N ARG A 605 -56.13 -68.11 75.08
CA ARG A 605 -55.16 -67.06 74.70
C ARG A 605 -55.67 -65.66 74.31
N LYS A 606 -55.39 -64.69 75.20
CA LYS A 606 -55.43 -63.21 74.99
C LYS A 606 -54.42 -62.67 73.93
N PHE A 607 -54.00 -63.47 72.96
CA PHE A 607 -52.82 -63.19 72.10
C PHE A 607 -53.11 -62.36 70.84
N ARG A 608 -54.36 -62.18 70.39
CA ARG A 608 -54.65 -61.39 69.17
C ARG A 608 -54.22 -59.92 69.30
N GLY A 609 -54.48 -59.26 70.43
CA GLY A 609 -54.18 -57.82 70.59
C GLY A 609 -52.70 -57.47 70.49
N LEU A 610 -51.83 -58.23 71.19
CA LEU A 610 -50.39 -57.96 71.26
C LEU A 610 -49.68 -58.11 69.90
N ILE A 611 -50.15 -59.00 69.03
CA ILE A 611 -49.56 -59.21 67.69
C ILE A 611 -49.69 -57.96 66.81
N HIS A 612 -50.79 -57.20 66.91
CA HIS A 612 -50.96 -55.97 66.13
C HIS A 612 -50.07 -54.83 66.65
N VAL A 613 -49.85 -54.74 67.96
CA VAL A 613 -48.91 -53.77 68.57
C VAL A 613 -47.47 -54.08 68.16
N PHE A 614 -47.06 -55.36 68.26
CA PHE A 614 -45.73 -55.81 67.83
C PHE A 614 -45.47 -55.51 66.34
N ARG A 615 -46.44 -55.78 65.46
CA ARG A 615 -46.33 -55.46 64.02
C ARG A 615 -46.18 -53.96 63.75
N ARG A 616 -46.94 -53.10 64.43
CA ARG A 616 -46.77 -51.63 64.32
C ARG A 616 -45.38 -51.18 64.79
N GLY A 617 -44.87 -51.75 65.89
CA GLY A 617 -43.53 -51.47 66.40
C GLY A 617 -42.42 -51.85 65.41
N VAL A 618 -42.46 -53.06 64.85
CA VAL A 618 -41.46 -53.54 63.88
C VAL A 618 -41.44 -52.70 62.59
N ILE A 619 -42.62 -52.32 62.07
CA ILE A 619 -42.72 -51.44 60.89
C ILE A 619 -42.10 -50.05 61.18
N ALA A 620 -42.38 -49.47 62.35
CA ALA A 620 -41.81 -48.18 62.76
C ALA A 620 -40.28 -48.24 62.93
N VAL A 621 -39.74 -49.31 63.53
CA VAL A 621 -38.29 -49.50 63.71
C VAL A 621 -37.57 -49.70 62.37
N LEU A 622 -38.16 -50.46 61.44
CA LEU A 622 -37.63 -50.62 60.09
C LEU A 622 -37.67 -49.32 59.28
N ALA A 623 -38.72 -48.50 59.43
CA ALA A 623 -38.79 -47.17 58.82
C ALA A 623 -37.70 -46.23 59.38
N ALA A 624 -37.53 -46.18 60.71
CA ALA A 624 -36.53 -45.33 61.36
C ALA A 624 -35.09 -45.69 60.96
N ASN A 625 -34.73 -46.98 60.95
CA ASN A 625 -33.39 -47.40 60.52
C ASN A 625 -33.15 -47.18 59.01
N ARG A 626 -34.18 -47.29 58.17
CA ARG A 626 -34.06 -46.96 56.73
C ARG A 626 -33.93 -45.47 56.49
N LEU A 627 -34.64 -44.61 57.24
CA LEU A 627 -34.44 -43.16 57.23
C LEU A 627 -33.01 -42.75 57.63
N LYS A 628 -32.39 -43.46 58.58
CA LYS A 628 -30.99 -43.24 58.96
C LYS A 628 -30.01 -43.56 57.82
N VAL A 629 -30.23 -44.65 57.08
CA VAL A 629 -29.40 -45.01 55.91
C VAL A 629 -29.62 -44.02 54.75
N LEU A 630 -30.85 -43.55 54.53
CA LEU A 630 -31.20 -42.50 53.55
C LEU A 630 -30.62 -41.10 53.88
N ALA A 631 -29.87 -40.95 54.97
CA ALA A 631 -29.11 -39.74 55.28
C ALA A 631 -27.62 -39.84 54.92
N GLN A 632 -27.13 -40.99 54.44
CA GLN A 632 -25.69 -41.26 54.24
C GLN A 632 -25.28 -41.51 52.78
N SER A 633 -26.17 -41.27 51.80
CA SER A 633 -25.97 -41.65 50.39
C SER A 633 -26.06 -40.48 49.39
N SER A 634 -25.36 -39.38 49.66
CA SER A 634 -25.13 -38.29 48.70
C SER A 634 -23.88 -37.47 49.04
N SER A 635 -23.15 -37.01 48.02
CA SER A 635 -21.96 -36.16 48.16
C SER A 635 -22.37 -34.69 48.30
N SER A 636 -22.54 -34.24 49.54
CA SER A 636 -22.99 -32.87 49.88
C SER A 636 -21.90 -31.81 49.68
N LEU A 637 -22.29 -30.64 49.18
CA LEU A 637 -21.45 -29.44 49.15
C LEU A 637 -21.42 -28.76 50.52
N PHE A 638 -22.62 -28.55 51.10
CA PHE A 638 -22.85 -28.16 52.50
C PHE A 638 -24.31 -28.43 52.89
N SER A 639 -24.59 -28.40 54.20
CA SER A 639 -25.95 -28.39 54.75
C SER A 639 -26.30 -26.99 55.27
N TRP A 640 -27.43 -26.43 54.82
CA TRP A 640 -28.04 -25.25 55.41
C TRP A 640 -29.07 -25.69 56.47
N VAL A 641 -29.02 -25.05 57.64
CA VAL A 641 -29.95 -25.25 58.76
C VAL A 641 -30.39 -23.84 59.15
N ASN A 642 -31.70 -23.59 59.17
CA ASN A 642 -32.22 -22.30 59.63
C ASN A 642 -31.88 -22.10 61.11
N GLY A 643 -31.77 -20.86 61.56
CA GLY A 643 -31.59 -20.55 62.98
C GLY A 643 -32.70 -21.19 63.82
N PHE A 644 -32.31 -21.75 64.97
CA PHE A 644 -33.15 -22.39 65.98
C PHE A 644 -33.69 -23.80 65.66
N LYS A 645 -33.26 -24.75 66.52
CA LYS A 645 -33.65 -26.19 66.65
C LYS A 645 -32.89 -27.18 65.76
N GLU A 646 -32.53 -28.31 66.37
CA GLU A 646 -31.80 -29.41 65.75
C GLU A 646 -32.70 -30.22 64.80
N GLY A 647 -32.68 -29.84 63.53
CA GLY A 647 -33.39 -30.52 62.44
C GLY A 647 -32.45 -30.96 61.31
N ILE A 648 -32.92 -31.89 60.47
CA ILE A 648 -32.17 -32.35 59.30
C ILE A 648 -32.10 -31.22 58.26
N GLY A 649 -30.92 -30.61 58.11
CA GLY A 649 -30.72 -29.48 57.21
C GLY A 649 -31.00 -29.76 55.73
N ILE A 650 -31.26 -28.69 54.98
CA ILE A 650 -31.36 -28.72 53.52
C ILE A 650 -29.96 -28.92 52.94
N LEU A 651 -29.80 -29.95 52.12
CA LEU A 651 -28.52 -30.37 51.57
C LEU A 651 -28.36 -29.80 50.16
N VAL A 652 -27.30 -29.01 49.92
CA VAL A 652 -26.97 -28.51 48.58
C VAL A 652 -25.92 -29.43 47.96
N CYS A 653 -26.15 -29.91 46.73
CA CYS A 653 -25.28 -30.87 46.04
C CYS A 653 -24.80 -30.36 44.68
N ILE A 654 -23.56 -30.71 44.28
CA ILE A 654 -23.06 -30.52 42.92
C ILE A 654 -23.50 -31.71 42.05
N GLY A 655 -23.89 -31.45 40.81
CA GLY A 655 -24.10 -32.51 39.82
C GLY A 655 -22.80 -32.97 39.18
N ASP A 656 -22.45 -34.25 39.34
CA ASP A 656 -21.64 -34.99 38.35
C ASP A 656 -22.51 -36.11 37.74
N SER A 657 -22.20 -36.51 36.52
CA SER A 657 -23.13 -37.18 35.62
C SER A 657 -22.90 -38.70 35.55
N LYS A 658 -23.92 -39.50 35.95
CA LYS A 658 -24.23 -40.85 35.43
C LYS A 658 -25.50 -41.45 36.07
N SER A 659 -26.66 -41.22 35.47
CA SER A 659 -27.84 -42.10 35.60
C SER A 659 -28.90 -41.76 34.54
N LYS A 660 -28.89 -42.43 33.38
CA LYS A 660 -30.04 -42.41 32.48
C LYS A 660 -31.20 -43.16 33.13
N ARG A 661 -32.32 -42.48 33.37
CA ARG A 661 -33.64 -43.10 33.55
C ARG A 661 -34.70 -42.15 33.01
N ASN A 662 -35.46 -42.61 32.02
CA ASN A 662 -36.58 -41.86 31.46
C ASN A 662 -37.73 -41.88 32.48
N LEU A 663 -38.48 -40.78 32.57
CA LEU A 663 -39.77 -40.72 33.26
C LEU A 663 -40.81 -40.17 32.29
N SER A 664 -42.00 -40.76 32.34
CA SER A 664 -43.15 -40.41 31.52
C SER A 664 -43.89 -39.17 32.06
N SER A 665 -44.85 -38.68 31.27
CA SER A 665 -45.68 -37.51 31.57
C SER A 665 -46.42 -37.59 32.92
N CYS A 666 -46.66 -36.40 33.47
CA CYS A 666 -47.89 -36.08 34.16
C CYS A 666 -48.34 -34.69 33.65
N ASP A 667 -49.61 -34.56 33.30
CA ASP A 667 -50.23 -33.30 32.90
C ASP A 667 -50.80 -32.56 34.13
N VAL A 668 -51.36 -31.38 33.86
CA VAL A 668 -52.21 -30.55 34.75
C VAL A 668 -51.45 -29.83 35.86
N GLU A 669 -51.22 -28.53 35.67
CA GLU A 669 -52.10 -27.47 36.24
C GLU A 669 -51.91 -26.15 35.47
N GLN A 670 -53.01 -25.45 35.18
CA GLN A 670 -53.01 -24.26 34.29
C GLN A 670 -53.74 -23.07 34.95
N MET A 671 -53.04 -22.38 35.86
CA MET A 671 -53.34 -21.02 36.31
C MET A 671 -52.03 -20.31 36.74
N HIS A 672 -52.11 -19.01 37.10
CA HIS A 672 -50.99 -18.16 37.59
C HIS A 672 -49.92 -17.71 36.58
N CYS A 673 -50.07 -17.92 35.27
CA CYS A 673 -49.08 -17.45 34.27
C CYS A 673 -48.80 -15.93 34.32
N VAL A 674 -49.79 -15.10 34.70
CA VAL A 674 -49.65 -13.62 34.74
C VAL A 674 -48.86 -13.15 35.97
N GLU A 675 -49.11 -13.76 37.13
CA GLU A 675 -48.38 -13.46 38.38
C GLU A 675 -46.96 -14.03 38.32
N ALA A 676 -46.79 -15.19 37.68
CA ALA A 676 -45.46 -15.71 37.36
C ALA A 676 -44.69 -14.73 36.44
N LEU A 677 -45.34 -14.17 35.41
CA LEU A 677 -44.70 -13.18 34.51
C LEU A 677 -44.28 -11.90 35.23
N SER A 678 -45.12 -11.33 36.10
CA SER A 678 -44.75 -10.14 36.88
C SER A 678 -43.66 -10.43 37.92
N TRP A 679 -43.62 -11.63 38.48
CA TRP A 679 -42.54 -12.08 39.37
C TRP A 679 -41.22 -12.29 38.62
N PHE A 680 -41.23 -13.02 37.50
CA PHE A 680 -40.03 -13.28 36.67
C PHE A 680 -39.47 -12.00 36.01
N THR A 681 -40.27 -10.95 35.83
CA THR A 681 -39.81 -9.65 35.30
C THR A 681 -39.50 -8.61 36.39
N SER A 682 -39.59 -8.98 37.67
CA SER A 682 -39.35 -8.07 38.79
C SER A 682 -37.87 -7.65 38.88
N SER A 683 -37.61 -6.37 38.63
CA SER A 683 -36.29 -5.74 38.82
C SER A 683 -35.79 -5.84 40.26
N ASN A 684 -36.71 -5.82 41.24
CA ASN A 684 -36.40 -6.02 42.66
C ASN A 684 -35.93 -7.45 42.94
N LEU A 685 -36.54 -8.46 42.31
CA LEU A 685 -36.10 -9.85 42.40
C LEU A 685 -34.71 -10.04 41.76
N LEU A 686 -34.51 -9.47 40.56
CA LEU A 686 -33.22 -9.49 39.87
C LEU A 686 -32.10 -8.84 40.71
N ALA A 687 -32.37 -7.65 41.28
CA ALA A 687 -31.43 -6.96 42.17
C ALA A 687 -31.17 -7.73 43.48
N ALA A 688 -32.18 -8.37 44.06
CA ALA A 688 -32.04 -9.22 45.25
C ALA A 688 -31.15 -10.44 44.97
N ILE A 689 -31.35 -11.10 43.81
CA ILE A 689 -30.55 -12.23 43.36
C ILE A 689 -29.09 -11.80 43.14
N ILE A 690 -28.83 -10.79 42.30
CA ILE A 690 -27.47 -10.31 42.01
C ILE A 690 -26.75 -9.94 43.31
N SER A 691 -27.38 -9.14 44.18
CA SER A 691 -26.82 -8.72 45.46
C SER A 691 -26.76 -9.81 46.54
N SER A 692 -27.18 -11.04 46.25
CA SER A 692 -26.91 -12.22 47.08
C SER A 692 -25.72 -13.04 46.57
N VAL A 693 -25.47 -13.02 45.26
CA VAL A 693 -24.47 -13.86 44.58
C VAL A 693 -23.15 -13.12 44.29
N THR A 694 -23.10 -11.78 44.42
CA THR A 694 -21.87 -10.96 44.22
C THR A 694 -20.62 -11.54 44.87
N GLU A 695 -20.68 -11.95 46.15
CA GLU A 695 -19.53 -12.50 46.87
C GLU A 695 -18.99 -13.82 46.27
N LEU A 696 -19.89 -14.70 45.82
CA LEU A 696 -19.53 -15.92 45.10
C LEU A 696 -18.95 -15.57 43.71
N GLN A 697 -19.55 -14.61 43.02
CA GLN A 697 -19.15 -14.18 41.69
C GLN A 697 -17.76 -13.49 41.68
N ASP A 698 -17.45 -12.68 42.69
CA ASP A 698 -16.13 -12.03 42.86
C ASP A 698 -15.03 -13.01 43.32
N VAL A 699 -15.40 -14.22 43.74
CA VAL A 699 -14.47 -15.35 43.97
C VAL A 699 -14.28 -16.16 42.69
N VAL A 700 -15.34 -16.41 41.92
CA VAL A 700 -15.29 -17.14 40.64
C VAL A 700 -14.56 -16.36 39.54
N ASN A 701 -14.74 -15.03 39.47
CA ASN A 701 -14.20 -14.20 38.40
C ASN A 701 -12.70 -13.83 38.56
N LYS A 702 -12.00 -14.30 39.60
CA LYS A 702 -10.58 -13.98 39.84
C LYS A 702 -9.66 -15.00 39.15
N PRO A 703 -8.85 -14.61 38.14
CA PRO A 703 -7.93 -15.51 37.46
C PRO A 703 -6.69 -15.82 38.31
N GLY A 704 -6.83 -16.73 39.29
CA GLY A 704 -5.77 -17.12 40.23
C GLY A 704 -5.14 -18.49 39.94
N PRO A 705 -3.81 -18.61 39.78
CA PRO A 705 -3.16 -19.86 39.40
C PRO A 705 -2.89 -20.81 40.58
N ARG A 706 -3.94 -21.47 41.11
CA ARG A 706 -3.90 -22.78 41.83
C ARG A 706 -5.32 -23.21 42.27
N PRO A 707 -5.93 -24.27 41.70
CA PRO A 707 -7.33 -24.63 42.01
C PRO A 707 -7.58 -25.06 43.47
N TRP A 708 -6.59 -25.64 44.15
CA TRP A 708 -6.79 -26.43 45.36
C TRP A 708 -6.98 -25.61 46.65
N LEU A 709 -6.48 -24.36 46.70
CA LEU A 709 -6.69 -23.47 47.86
C LEU A 709 -8.00 -22.69 47.78
N SER A 710 -8.68 -22.68 46.63
CA SER A 710 -9.95 -21.97 46.45
C SER A 710 -11.13 -22.70 47.09
N GLY A 711 -11.04 -24.03 47.28
CA GLY A 711 -12.17 -24.89 47.69
C GLY A 711 -12.95 -24.37 48.90
N HIS A 712 -12.30 -24.15 50.04
CA HIS A 712 -12.99 -23.67 51.25
C HIS A 712 -13.57 -22.25 51.10
N LEU A 713 -12.88 -21.36 50.38
CA LEU A 713 -13.37 -20.00 50.12
C LEU A 713 -14.62 -20.05 49.22
N LEU A 714 -14.57 -20.82 48.12
CA LEU A 714 -15.71 -21.03 47.22
C LEU A 714 -16.91 -21.66 47.94
N ILE A 715 -16.67 -22.68 48.78
CA ILE A 715 -17.72 -23.31 49.60
C ILE A 715 -18.32 -22.32 50.60
N SER A 716 -17.50 -21.49 51.26
CA SER A 716 -17.99 -20.48 52.20
C SER A 716 -18.77 -19.36 51.51
N ALA A 717 -18.31 -18.91 50.34
CA ALA A 717 -19.01 -17.91 49.53
C ALA A 717 -20.32 -18.47 48.99
N ALA A 718 -20.34 -19.72 48.51
CA ALA A 718 -21.55 -20.40 48.06
C ALA A 718 -22.56 -20.59 49.21
N ARG A 719 -22.11 -20.93 50.41
CA ARG A 719 -22.97 -21.05 51.61
C ARG A 719 -23.52 -19.69 52.06
N ASN A 720 -22.69 -18.65 52.05
CA ASN A 720 -23.10 -17.29 52.42
C ASN A 720 -24.06 -16.70 51.38
N SER A 721 -23.77 -16.84 50.08
CA SER A 721 -24.66 -16.45 48.99
C SER A 721 -25.96 -17.24 48.99
N PHE A 722 -25.94 -18.55 49.29
CA PHE A 722 -27.16 -19.33 49.42
C PHE A 722 -28.01 -18.88 50.62
N SER A 723 -27.43 -18.59 51.77
CA SER A 723 -28.19 -18.00 52.88
C SER A 723 -28.76 -16.64 52.47
N LYS A 724 -27.92 -15.70 52.01
CA LYS A 724 -28.35 -14.36 51.56
C LYS A 724 -29.42 -14.41 50.46
N LEU A 725 -29.43 -15.44 49.61
CA LEU A 725 -30.46 -15.69 48.61
C LEU A 725 -31.75 -16.19 49.27
N MET A 726 -31.69 -17.23 50.11
CA MET A 726 -32.85 -17.74 50.85
C MET A 726 -33.46 -16.70 51.78
N ASP A 727 -32.64 -15.94 52.52
CA ASP A 727 -33.06 -14.90 53.46
C ASP A 727 -33.78 -13.76 52.72
N LYS A 728 -33.29 -13.35 51.53
CA LYS A 728 -33.96 -12.36 50.67
C LYS A 728 -35.21 -12.91 49.98
N LEU A 729 -35.19 -14.17 49.53
CA LEU A 729 -36.35 -14.82 48.92
C LEU A 729 -37.48 -15.02 49.94
N ASN A 730 -37.17 -15.38 51.19
CA ASN A 730 -38.15 -15.46 52.27
C ASN A 730 -38.88 -14.13 52.46
N ILE A 731 -38.15 -13.01 52.54
CA ILE A 731 -38.72 -11.66 52.65
C ILE A 731 -39.61 -11.30 51.44
N ILE A 732 -39.27 -11.78 50.24
CA ILE A 732 -40.08 -11.59 49.02
C ILE A 732 -41.31 -12.52 49.01
N MET A 733 -41.26 -13.68 49.66
CA MET A 733 -42.31 -14.71 49.67
C MET A 733 -43.27 -14.64 50.86
N GLU A 734 -42.91 -13.98 51.97
CA GLU A 734 -43.81 -13.74 53.12
C GLU A 734 -44.97 -12.77 52.80
N ALA A 735 -44.98 -12.15 51.61
CA ALA A 735 -45.95 -11.13 51.19
C ALA A 735 -47.37 -11.66 50.87
N VAL A 736 -47.66 -12.96 51.02
CA VAL A 736 -48.98 -13.54 50.75
C VAL A 736 -49.52 -14.29 51.97
N PRO A 737 -50.41 -13.68 52.78
CA PRO A 737 -51.15 -14.40 53.80
C PRO A 737 -52.22 -15.29 53.13
N VAL A 738 -51.90 -16.56 52.89
CA VAL A 738 -52.87 -17.54 52.41
C VAL A 738 -53.82 -17.88 53.56
N ASP A 739 -55.01 -17.28 53.50
CA ASP A 739 -56.11 -17.49 54.45
C ASP A 739 -56.52 -18.97 54.45
N SER A 740 -55.99 -19.72 55.42
CA SER A 740 -56.02 -21.18 55.45
C SER A 740 -56.63 -21.69 56.75
N SER A 741 -57.70 -22.47 56.59
CA SER A 741 -58.65 -22.79 57.65
C SER A 741 -58.05 -23.66 58.77
N ARG A 742 -57.87 -23.03 59.94
CA ARG A 742 -58.11 -23.63 61.27
C ARG A 742 -57.42 -24.98 61.54
N SER A 743 -56.09 -25.03 61.46
CA SER A 743 -55.32 -26.09 62.11
C SER A 743 -54.83 -25.62 63.49
N ASN A 744 -55.30 -26.28 64.56
CA ASN A 744 -55.00 -25.85 65.94
C ASN A 744 -53.56 -26.19 66.33
N ILE A 745 -52.89 -25.23 66.98
CA ILE A 745 -51.64 -25.49 67.70
C ILE A 745 -51.95 -26.41 68.89
N TYR A 746 -51.36 -27.60 68.93
CA TYR A 746 -51.32 -28.44 70.12
C TYR A 746 -49.87 -28.73 70.52
N LEU A 747 -49.46 -28.23 71.68
CA LEU A 747 -48.29 -28.73 72.38
C LEU A 747 -48.67 -30.08 73.01
N GLU A 748 -47.97 -31.16 72.65
CA GLU A 748 -48.08 -32.42 73.39
C GLU A 748 -46.70 -32.94 73.78
N LYS A 749 -46.40 -32.89 75.08
CA LYS A 749 -45.18 -33.46 75.69
C LYS A 749 -45.31 -34.97 75.84
N ASP A 750 -45.50 -35.70 74.74
CA ASP A 750 -45.56 -37.16 74.78
C ASP A 750 -45.16 -37.81 73.44
N SER A 751 -43.92 -37.57 73.00
CA SER A 751 -43.43 -38.04 71.70
C SER A 751 -43.62 -39.55 71.54
N LEU A 752 -44.32 -39.94 70.47
CA LEU A 752 -44.65 -41.33 70.12
C LEU A 752 -43.45 -42.27 70.20
N ILE A 753 -42.26 -41.75 69.84
CA ILE A 753 -40.96 -42.42 69.87
C ILE A 753 -40.63 -42.97 71.27
N GLN A 754 -40.87 -42.18 72.33
CA GLN A 754 -40.47 -42.51 73.69
C GLN A 754 -41.38 -43.59 74.31
N ARG A 755 -42.70 -43.51 74.03
CA ARG A 755 -43.67 -44.55 74.41
C ARG A 755 -43.44 -45.86 73.64
N LEU A 756 -43.08 -45.77 72.35
CA LEU A 756 -42.69 -46.94 71.55
C LEU A 756 -41.43 -47.63 72.09
N ALA A 757 -40.39 -46.86 72.43
CA ALA A 757 -39.12 -47.41 72.95
C ALA A 757 -39.30 -48.21 74.25
N HIS A 758 -40.04 -47.65 75.23
CA HIS A 758 -40.34 -48.33 76.49
C HIS A 758 -41.21 -49.59 76.30
N GLY A 759 -42.18 -49.53 75.38
CA GLY A 759 -42.99 -50.70 75.01
C GLY A 759 -42.16 -51.82 74.37
N LEU A 760 -41.20 -51.48 73.50
CA LEU A 760 -40.35 -52.44 72.81
C LEU A 760 -39.47 -53.22 73.80
N HIS A 761 -38.81 -52.53 74.73
CA HIS A 761 -37.87 -53.14 75.67
C HIS A 761 -38.55 -54.18 76.59
N LYS A 762 -39.79 -53.92 77.01
CA LYS A 762 -40.59 -54.82 77.85
C LYS A 762 -41.09 -56.07 77.11
N ILE A 763 -41.27 -55.98 75.80
CA ILE A 763 -41.69 -57.11 74.96
C ILE A 763 -40.49 -57.97 74.55
N ASN A 764 -39.33 -57.37 74.30
CA ASN A 764 -38.15 -58.10 73.83
C ASN A 764 -37.58 -59.07 74.89
N THR A 765 -37.66 -58.72 76.18
CA THR A 765 -37.32 -59.64 77.28
C THR A 765 -38.30 -60.83 77.34
N GLN A 766 -39.60 -60.57 77.31
CA GLN A 766 -40.64 -61.61 77.33
C GLN A 766 -40.67 -62.50 76.07
N ALA A 767 -40.16 -61.99 74.94
CA ALA A 767 -40.02 -62.77 73.72
C ALA A 767 -38.83 -63.75 73.78
N LEU A 768 -37.72 -63.36 74.41
CA LEU A 768 -36.56 -64.24 74.62
C LEU A 768 -36.91 -65.41 75.53
N GLU A 769 -37.67 -65.16 76.60
CA GLU A 769 -38.17 -66.18 77.55
C GLU A 769 -39.11 -67.21 76.90
N ALA A 770 -39.68 -66.91 75.72
CA ALA A 770 -40.76 -67.70 75.11
C ALA A 770 -40.37 -68.50 73.85
N GLY A 771 -39.13 -68.39 73.36
CA GLY A 771 -38.51 -69.38 72.45
C GLY A 771 -39.24 -69.74 71.15
N LEU A 772 -39.92 -68.81 70.48
CA LEU A 772 -40.75 -69.10 69.30
C LEU A 772 -40.41 -68.27 68.06
N CYS A 773 -39.43 -68.73 67.29
CA CYS A 773 -39.09 -68.23 65.96
C CYS A 773 -39.30 -69.31 64.89
N ASP A 774 -40.52 -69.41 64.34
CA ASP A 774 -40.72 -69.63 62.90
C ASP A 774 -42.18 -69.43 62.48
N ARG A 775 -42.41 -68.90 61.26
CA ARG A 775 -43.76 -68.78 60.66
C ARG A 775 -43.71 -68.86 59.14
N LEU A 776 -44.19 -69.97 58.58
CA LEU A 776 -44.48 -70.07 57.15
C LEU A 776 -45.63 -69.13 56.71
N PRO A 777 -45.70 -68.73 55.43
CA PRO A 777 -46.76 -67.85 54.93
C PRO A 777 -48.14 -68.52 54.94
N ILE A 778 -49.12 -67.88 55.56
CA ILE A 778 -50.51 -68.36 55.73
C ILE A 778 -51.17 -68.72 54.37
N MET A 779 -50.83 -67.99 53.31
CA MET A 779 -51.25 -68.26 51.93
C MET A 779 -50.96 -69.71 51.47
N LYS A 780 -49.80 -70.28 51.82
CA LYS A 780 -49.50 -71.70 51.49
C LYS A 780 -50.41 -72.67 52.24
N SER A 781 -50.83 -72.34 53.46
CA SER A 781 -51.78 -73.15 54.23
C SER A 781 -53.18 -73.12 53.63
N ILE A 782 -53.65 -71.95 53.19
CA ILE A 782 -54.96 -71.79 52.52
C ILE A 782 -55.01 -72.57 51.20
N ALA A 783 -54.01 -72.40 50.33
CA ALA A 783 -53.92 -73.12 49.06
C ALA A 783 -53.82 -74.65 49.27
N SER A 784 -53.12 -75.11 50.31
CA SER A 784 -53.06 -76.53 50.67
C SER A 784 -54.42 -77.08 51.12
N LEU A 785 -55.19 -76.29 51.89
CA LEU A 785 -56.53 -76.67 52.35
C LEU A 785 -57.54 -76.71 51.19
N GLN A 786 -57.51 -75.70 50.30
CA GLN A 786 -58.31 -75.69 49.06
C GLN A 786 -58.02 -76.92 48.20
N LYS A 787 -56.74 -77.29 48.02
CA LYS A 787 -56.34 -78.49 47.29
C LYS A 787 -56.87 -79.78 47.94
N GLN A 788 -56.78 -79.91 49.27
CA GLN A 788 -57.33 -81.07 49.99
C GLN A 788 -58.85 -81.20 49.81
N ILE A 789 -59.60 -80.09 49.89
CA ILE A 789 -61.05 -80.07 49.66
C ILE A 789 -61.37 -80.48 48.21
N PHE A 790 -60.65 -79.93 47.22
CA PHE A 790 -60.85 -80.29 45.81
C PHE A 790 -60.58 -81.78 45.54
N GLU A 791 -59.47 -82.33 46.05
CA GLU A 791 -59.16 -83.76 45.92
C GLU A 791 -60.22 -84.64 46.57
N PHE A 792 -60.79 -84.24 47.72
CA PHE A 792 -61.87 -84.97 48.38
C PHE A 792 -63.15 -85.01 47.52
N THR A 793 -63.58 -83.85 47.02
CA THR A 793 -64.75 -83.73 46.13
C THR A 793 -64.56 -84.51 44.82
N GLN A 794 -63.35 -84.50 44.26
CA GLN A 794 -63.03 -85.28 43.05
C GLN A 794 -63.15 -86.79 43.30
N ARG A 795 -62.61 -87.31 44.42
CA ARG A 795 -62.73 -88.74 44.79
C ARG A 795 -64.20 -89.14 45.02
N LEU A 796 -64.98 -88.27 45.67
CA LEU A 796 -66.42 -88.48 45.90
C LEU A 796 -67.18 -88.60 44.57
N HIS A 797 -66.86 -87.73 43.59
CA HIS A 797 -67.45 -87.79 42.26
C HIS A 797 -67.07 -89.09 41.51
N THR A 798 -65.80 -89.50 41.54
CA THR A 798 -65.35 -90.76 40.93
C THR A 798 -66.11 -91.97 41.48
N ALA A 799 -66.28 -92.05 42.81
CA ALA A 799 -67.03 -93.15 43.44
C ALA A 799 -68.52 -93.19 43.03
N GLU A 800 -69.18 -92.04 42.86
CA GLU A 800 -70.56 -91.98 42.36
C GLU A 800 -70.66 -92.37 40.87
N VAL A 801 -69.66 -92.02 40.05
CA VAL A 801 -69.58 -92.45 38.64
C VAL A 801 -69.38 -93.97 38.54
N GLU A 802 -68.49 -94.56 39.35
CA GLU A 802 -68.31 -96.02 39.43
C GLU A 802 -69.59 -96.73 39.88
N ARG A 803 -70.29 -96.19 40.90
CA ARG A 803 -71.58 -96.71 41.37
C ARG A 803 -72.66 -96.70 40.28
N ARG A 804 -72.64 -95.72 39.38
CA ARG A 804 -73.52 -95.67 38.19
C ARG A 804 -73.09 -96.65 37.10
N SER A 805 -71.79 -96.77 36.82
CA SER A 805 -71.24 -97.72 35.84
C SER A 805 -71.56 -99.17 36.18
N LEU A 806 -71.39 -99.57 37.45
CA LEU A 806 -71.68 -100.93 37.91
C LEU A 806 -73.17 -101.28 37.80
N ARG A 807 -74.07 -100.31 38.01
CA ARG A 807 -75.52 -100.50 37.80
C ARG A 807 -75.89 -100.76 36.34
N LEU A 808 -75.22 -100.10 35.40
CA LEU A 808 -75.44 -100.35 33.96
C LEU A 808 -74.99 -101.76 33.55
N LYS A 809 -73.76 -102.15 33.93
CA LYS A 809 -73.23 -103.51 33.61
C LYS A 809 -74.09 -104.65 34.17
N LEU A 810 -74.73 -104.44 35.33
CA LEU A 810 -75.62 -105.43 35.95
C LEU A 810 -76.97 -105.55 35.20
N ALA A 811 -77.45 -104.48 34.57
CA ALA A 811 -78.62 -104.53 33.68
C ALA A 811 -78.31 -105.23 32.36
N GLU A 812 -77.15 -104.91 31.77
CA GLU A 812 -76.64 -105.48 30.50
C GLU A 812 -76.47 -107.00 30.59
N PHE A 813 -75.89 -107.51 31.70
CA PHE A 813 -75.74 -108.95 31.95
C PHE A 813 -77.08 -109.71 32.02
N LYS A 814 -78.16 -109.06 32.48
CA LYS A 814 -79.50 -109.68 32.52
C LYS A 814 -80.13 -109.78 31.13
N TRP A 815 -79.80 -108.88 30.22
CA TRP A 815 -80.33 -108.86 28.86
C TRP A 815 -79.72 -109.99 28.02
N ASN A 816 -78.38 -110.09 27.98
CA ASN A 816 -77.64 -111.09 27.20
C ASN A 816 -78.07 -112.54 27.51
N PHE A 817 -78.32 -112.86 28.79
CA PHE A 817 -78.78 -114.21 29.20
C PHE A 817 -80.18 -114.58 28.67
N SER A 818 -81.00 -113.59 28.30
CA SER A 818 -82.34 -113.80 27.73
C SER A 818 -82.35 -113.98 26.21
N GLU A 819 -81.24 -113.67 25.54
CA GLU A 819 -81.13 -113.63 24.08
C GLU A 819 -80.43 -114.88 23.52
N LEU A 820 -79.36 -115.36 24.16
CA LEU A 820 -78.72 -116.65 23.88
C LEU A 820 -79.72 -117.84 23.91
N LYS A 821 -80.80 -117.73 24.67
CA LYS A 821 -81.88 -118.74 24.73
C LYS A 821 -82.89 -118.65 23.58
N LYS A 822 -82.79 -117.67 22.68
CA LYS A 822 -83.67 -117.45 21.52
C LYS A 822 -82.97 -117.65 20.17
N GLU A 823 -81.65 -117.75 20.16
CA GLU A 823 -80.87 -117.96 18.93
C GLU A 823 -80.66 -119.43 18.59
N ALA A 824 -80.60 -120.31 19.60
CA ALA A 824 -80.47 -121.76 19.41
C ALA A 824 -81.59 -122.34 18.52
N ASP A 825 -82.84 -121.94 18.75
CA ASP A 825 -84.02 -122.44 18.01
C ASP A 825 -84.16 -121.83 16.59
N LYS A 826 -83.36 -120.81 16.25
CA LYS A 826 -83.44 -120.09 14.95
C LYS A 826 -82.40 -120.52 13.93
N ALA A 827 -81.36 -121.23 14.35
CA ALA A 827 -80.28 -121.68 13.47
C ALA A 827 -80.72 -122.70 12.40
N GLN A 828 -81.94 -123.24 12.49
CA GLN A 828 -82.42 -124.34 11.64
C GLN A 828 -83.36 -123.91 10.49
N SER A 829 -83.79 -122.64 10.41
CA SER A 829 -84.84 -122.21 9.46
C SER A 829 -84.40 -121.25 8.34
N LEU A 830 -83.11 -120.94 8.20
CA LEU A 830 -82.59 -119.95 7.22
C LEU A 830 -81.83 -120.61 6.06
N GLN A 831 -82.40 -121.68 5.50
CA GLN A 831 -81.80 -122.51 4.45
C GLN A 831 -82.23 -122.13 3.01
N GLU A 832 -83.29 -121.34 2.80
CA GLU A 832 -83.98 -121.34 1.48
C GLU A 832 -83.99 -120.03 0.66
N GLN A 833 -84.08 -118.83 1.23
CA GLN A 833 -84.50 -117.64 0.44
C GLN A 833 -83.43 -116.57 0.22
N VAL A 834 -82.37 -116.96 -0.47
CA VAL A 834 -81.51 -116.04 -1.24
C VAL A 834 -82.17 -115.75 -2.60
N ASN A 835 -83.08 -114.77 -2.68
CA ASN A 835 -83.49 -114.19 -3.98
C ASN A 835 -84.30 -112.88 -3.88
N LEU A 836 -83.64 -111.74 -4.14
CA LEU A 836 -84.10 -110.65 -5.03
C LEU A 836 -82.97 -109.58 -5.11
N PHE A 837 -82.75 -108.97 -6.28
CA PHE A 837 -81.42 -108.45 -6.68
C PHE A 837 -81.50 -107.28 -7.70
N LYS A 838 -80.48 -106.38 -7.71
CA LYS A 838 -80.07 -105.43 -8.82
C LYS A 838 -80.95 -104.14 -8.99
N GLN A 839 -80.56 -102.99 -9.60
CA GLN A 839 -79.31 -102.27 -10.07
C GLN A 839 -79.72 -100.85 -10.60
N SER A 840 -78.90 -99.85 -11.01
CA SER A 840 -77.58 -99.28 -10.61
C SER A 840 -77.14 -98.08 -11.52
N LYS A 841 -76.42 -97.05 -11.01
CA LYS A 841 -75.72 -95.91 -11.73
C LYS A 841 -76.64 -94.78 -12.30
N LEU A 842 -76.22 -93.57 -12.74
CA LEU A 842 -74.89 -92.95 -13.11
C LEU A 842 -74.83 -91.40 -12.83
N ILE A 843 -74.02 -90.59 -13.57
CA ILE A 843 -73.51 -89.21 -13.24
C ILE A 843 -73.76 -88.18 -14.40
N THR A 844 -73.74 -86.86 -14.11
CA THR A 844 -74.03 -85.71 -15.04
C THR A 844 -72.85 -84.76 -15.34
N HIS A 845 -73.11 -83.66 -16.10
CA HIS A 845 -72.16 -83.01 -17.04
C HIS A 845 -71.42 -81.73 -16.54
N GLU A 846 -71.94 -81.03 -15.51
CA GLU A 846 -71.61 -79.60 -15.20
C GLU A 846 -70.12 -79.28 -14.86
N ARG A 847 -69.29 -80.27 -14.53
CA ARG A 847 -67.92 -80.01 -14.04
C ARG A 847 -66.88 -79.70 -15.12
N PHE A 848 -67.26 -79.67 -16.40
CA PHE A 848 -66.31 -79.47 -17.50
C PHE A 848 -66.13 -77.99 -17.88
N GLU A 849 -67.21 -77.20 -17.97
CA GLU A 849 -67.15 -75.81 -18.45
C GLU A 849 -66.39 -74.88 -17.51
N SER A 850 -66.58 -75.02 -16.20
CA SER A 850 -65.90 -74.22 -15.17
C SER A 850 -64.36 -74.31 -15.23
N ALA A 851 -63.79 -75.39 -15.75
CA ALA A 851 -62.34 -75.55 -15.89
C ALA A 851 -61.77 -74.80 -17.12
N CYS A 852 -62.60 -74.58 -18.14
CA CYS A 852 -62.19 -73.92 -19.38
C CYS A 852 -62.13 -72.38 -19.23
N GLU A 853 -63.05 -71.79 -18.46
CA GLU A 853 -63.04 -70.34 -18.19
C GLU A 853 -61.85 -69.92 -17.32
N GLU A 854 -61.48 -70.72 -16.32
CA GLU A 854 -60.38 -70.40 -15.40
C GLU A 854 -59.01 -70.42 -16.12
N LEU A 855 -58.82 -71.34 -17.08
CA LEU A 855 -57.62 -71.42 -17.92
C LEU A 855 -57.46 -70.18 -18.83
N ASN A 856 -58.55 -69.70 -19.43
CA ASN A 856 -58.53 -68.50 -20.29
C ASN A 856 -58.16 -67.24 -19.48
N ASN A 857 -58.65 -67.14 -18.25
CA ASN A 857 -58.33 -66.06 -17.32
C ASN A 857 -56.87 -66.10 -16.82
N ALA A 858 -56.21 -67.26 -16.80
CA ALA A 858 -54.79 -67.38 -16.48
C ALA A 858 -53.92 -66.84 -17.62
N LEU A 859 -54.19 -67.26 -18.86
CA LEU A 859 -53.41 -66.89 -20.05
C LEU A 859 -53.41 -65.37 -20.33
N HIS A 860 -54.51 -64.68 -20.01
CA HIS A 860 -54.59 -63.22 -20.12
C HIS A 860 -53.66 -62.48 -19.13
N ARG A 861 -53.42 -63.04 -17.94
CA ARG A 861 -52.51 -62.45 -16.94
C ARG A 861 -51.04 -62.63 -17.34
N GLU A 862 -50.71 -63.77 -17.93
CA GLU A 862 -49.37 -64.06 -18.47
C GLU A 862 -49.00 -63.11 -19.61
N HIS A 863 -49.94 -62.81 -20.52
CA HIS A 863 -49.72 -61.84 -21.58
C HIS A 863 -49.45 -60.42 -21.05
N GLN A 864 -50.18 -59.97 -20.02
CA GLN A 864 -49.93 -58.67 -19.37
C GLN A 864 -48.55 -58.62 -18.68
N ALA A 865 -48.12 -59.70 -18.03
CA ALA A 865 -46.79 -59.78 -17.44
C ALA A 865 -45.67 -59.70 -18.50
N GLN A 866 -45.87 -60.31 -19.67
CA GLN A 866 -44.89 -60.28 -20.76
C GLN A 866 -44.74 -58.88 -21.38
N VAL A 867 -45.82 -58.08 -21.46
CA VAL A 867 -45.74 -56.68 -21.91
C VAL A 867 -44.92 -55.83 -20.93
N LEU A 868 -45.19 -55.94 -19.62
CA LEU A 868 -44.44 -55.22 -18.59
C LEU A 868 -42.94 -55.59 -18.56
N LEU A 869 -42.59 -56.86 -18.82
CA LEU A 869 -41.20 -57.29 -18.96
C LEU A 869 -40.50 -56.63 -20.16
N ASN A 870 -41.20 -56.50 -21.29
CA ASN A 870 -40.65 -55.83 -22.48
C ASN A 870 -40.46 -54.33 -22.24
N GLU A 871 -41.40 -53.66 -21.55
CA GLU A 871 -41.25 -52.24 -21.16
C GLU A 871 -40.06 -52.03 -20.21
N GLN A 872 -39.86 -52.92 -19.22
CA GLN A 872 -38.71 -52.85 -18.33
C GLN A 872 -37.38 -53.10 -19.06
N ALA A 873 -37.34 -54.04 -20.01
CA ALA A 873 -36.17 -54.27 -20.85
C ALA A 873 -35.81 -53.04 -21.70
N GLN A 874 -36.82 -52.38 -22.29
CA GLN A 874 -36.63 -51.16 -23.07
C GLN A 874 -36.13 -49.98 -22.21
N GLN A 875 -36.66 -49.81 -20.99
CA GLN A 875 -36.19 -48.80 -20.04
C GLN A 875 -34.73 -49.05 -19.60
N LEU A 876 -34.34 -50.31 -19.39
CA LEU A 876 -32.95 -50.68 -19.10
C LEU A 876 -32.01 -50.38 -20.28
N GLN A 877 -32.45 -50.64 -21.52
CA GLN A 877 -31.65 -50.33 -22.71
C GLN A 877 -31.51 -48.81 -22.91
N GLU A 878 -32.56 -48.02 -22.67
CA GLU A 878 -32.46 -46.55 -22.64
C GLU A 878 -31.49 -46.03 -21.57
N LEU A 879 -31.50 -46.63 -20.37
CA LEU A 879 -30.57 -46.27 -19.30
C LEU A 879 -29.13 -46.62 -19.65
N ASN A 880 -28.88 -47.77 -20.30
CA ASN A 880 -27.57 -48.16 -20.78
C ASN A 880 -27.03 -47.15 -21.81
N ASN A 881 -27.85 -46.78 -22.80
CA ASN A 881 -27.46 -45.81 -23.82
C ASN A 881 -27.15 -44.42 -23.22
N LYS A 882 -27.90 -43.99 -22.20
CA LYS A 882 -27.65 -42.73 -21.46
C LYS A 882 -26.37 -42.80 -20.61
N LEU A 883 -26.06 -43.97 -20.03
CA LEU A 883 -24.82 -44.21 -19.30
C LEU A 883 -23.59 -44.19 -20.22
N GLU A 884 -23.69 -44.83 -21.39
CA GLU A 884 -22.63 -44.86 -22.40
C GLU A 884 -22.34 -43.45 -22.95
N LEU A 885 -23.40 -42.66 -23.24
CA LEU A 885 -23.26 -41.25 -23.62
C LEU A 885 -22.51 -40.43 -22.55
N HIS A 886 -22.93 -40.53 -21.28
CA HIS A 886 -22.25 -39.84 -20.19
C HIS A 886 -20.80 -40.31 -19.99
N SER A 887 -20.50 -41.60 -20.20
CA SER A 887 -19.13 -42.12 -20.16
C SER A 887 -18.27 -41.57 -21.29
N SER A 888 -18.84 -41.34 -22.49
CA SER A 888 -18.10 -40.67 -23.59
C SER A 888 -17.88 -39.19 -23.29
N GLU A 889 -18.88 -38.48 -22.77
CA GLU A 889 -18.72 -37.09 -22.37
C GLU A 889 -17.66 -36.92 -21.26
N GLU A 890 -17.59 -37.87 -20.32
CA GLU A 890 -16.58 -37.84 -19.25
C GLU A 890 -15.18 -38.15 -19.79
N ALA A 891 -15.04 -39.03 -20.79
CA ALA A 891 -13.77 -39.23 -21.48
C ALA A 891 -13.29 -37.95 -22.20
N ASP A 892 -14.19 -37.28 -22.94
CA ASP A 892 -13.88 -36.01 -23.62
C ASP A 892 -13.48 -34.90 -22.64
N LYS A 893 -14.24 -34.74 -21.54
CA LYS A 893 -13.92 -33.79 -20.46
C LYS A 893 -12.55 -34.08 -19.86
N ASN A 894 -12.21 -35.35 -19.64
CA ASN A 894 -10.89 -35.76 -19.15
C ASN A 894 -9.76 -35.52 -20.17
N GLN A 895 -10.00 -35.67 -21.47
CA GLN A 895 -9.02 -35.25 -22.49
C GLN A 895 -8.77 -33.75 -22.45
N VAL A 896 -9.81 -32.91 -22.42
CA VAL A 896 -9.68 -31.45 -22.36
C VAL A 896 -8.97 -31.00 -21.08
N LEU A 897 -9.21 -31.68 -19.94
CA LEU A 897 -8.47 -31.46 -18.69
C LEU A 897 -6.98 -31.84 -18.84
N SER A 898 -6.66 -32.97 -19.49
CA SER A 898 -5.27 -33.35 -19.78
C SER A 898 -4.55 -32.33 -20.66
N GLU A 899 -5.19 -31.85 -21.73
CA GLU A 899 -4.62 -30.83 -22.63
C GLU A 899 -4.42 -29.48 -21.94
N THR A 900 -5.36 -29.04 -21.11
CA THR A 900 -5.23 -27.78 -20.36
C THR A 900 -4.17 -27.87 -19.26
N VAL A 901 -4.05 -29.00 -18.56
CA VAL A 901 -2.94 -29.28 -17.63
C VAL A 901 -1.59 -29.26 -18.36
N LYS A 902 -1.50 -29.83 -19.57
CA LYS A 902 -0.29 -29.77 -20.41
C LYS A 902 0.08 -28.32 -20.75
N ARG A 903 -0.84 -27.52 -21.30
CA ARG A 903 -0.61 -26.10 -21.63
C ARG A 903 -0.20 -25.27 -20.39
N LEU A 904 -0.82 -25.54 -19.23
CA LEU A 904 -0.43 -24.92 -17.96
C LEU A 904 1.00 -25.31 -17.53
N SER A 905 1.41 -26.55 -17.75
CA SER A 905 2.79 -26.99 -17.47
C SER A 905 3.82 -26.31 -18.39
N GLU A 906 3.49 -26.10 -19.66
CA GLU A 906 4.32 -25.41 -20.65
C GLU A 906 4.47 -23.92 -20.29
N ALA A 907 3.37 -23.24 -19.96
CA ALA A 907 3.37 -21.85 -19.47
C ALA A 907 4.18 -21.70 -18.16
N LYS A 908 4.05 -22.64 -17.22
CA LYS A 908 4.83 -22.67 -15.96
C LYS A 908 6.33 -22.86 -16.21
N MET A 909 6.71 -23.62 -17.24
CA MET A 909 8.11 -23.78 -17.62
C MET A 909 8.65 -22.54 -18.34
N GLU A 910 7.85 -21.86 -19.17
CA GLU A 910 8.28 -20.59 -19.80
C GLU A 910 8.42 -19.46 -18.77
N LEU A 911 7.50 -19.36 -17.80
CA LEU A 911 7.63 -18.42 -16.67
C LEU A 911 8.95 -18.61 -15.92
N ARG A 912 9.38 -19.87 -15.69
CA ARG A 912 10.68 -20.20 -15.09
C ARG A 912 11.87 -19.75 -15.95
N ARG A 913 11.78 -19.82 -17.28
CA ARG A 913 12.82 -19.28 -18.19
C ARG A 913 12.90 -17.76 -18.07
N LYS A 914 11.76 -17.06 -18.12
CA LYS A 914 11.71 -15.59 -17.94
C LYS A 914 12.26 -15.15 -16.58
N ASP A 915 11.92 -15.84 -15.49
CA ASP A 915 12.43 -15.60 -14.13
C ASP A 915 13.96 -15.86 -14.01
N GLN A 916 14.52 -16.79 -14.80
CA GLN A 916 15.97 -16.94 -14.94
C GLN A 916 16.60 -15.77 -15.70
N SER A 917 16.02 -15.34 -16.83
CA SER A 917 16.50 -14.18 -17.60
C SER A 917 16.42 -12.87 -16.81
N LEU A 918 15.34 -12.64 -16.05
CA LEU A 918 15.20 -11.47 -15.16
C LEU A 918 16.27 -11.46 -14.07
N ARG A 919 16.60 -12.63 -13.46
CA ARG A 919 17.70 -12.72 -12.50
C ARG A 919 19.09 -12.55 -13.13
N GLN A 920 19.26 -12.80 -14.43
CA GLN A 920 20.48 -12.43 -15.15
C GLN A 920 20.52 -10.91 -15.41
N LEU A 921 19.41 -10.32 -15.87
CA LEU A 921 19.31 -8.88 -16.14
C LEU A 921 19.54 -8.04 -14.87
N ASN A 922 18.96 -8.44 -13.72
CA ASN A 922 19.17 -7.75 -12.45
C ASN A 922 20.63 -7.80 -11.96
N ARG A 923 21.40 -8.85 -12.32
CA ARG A 923 22.85 -8.90 -12.04
C ARG A 923 23.64 -7.92 -12.91
N LEU A 924 23.23 -7.74 -14.18
CA LEU A 924 23.84 -6.75 -15.07
C LEU A 924 23.47 -5.32 -14.63
N LEU A 925 22.21 -5.08 -14.22
CA LEU A 925 21.77 -3.80 -13.66
C LEU A 925 22.58 -3.42 -12.41
N THR A 926 22.66 -4.32 -11.42
CA THR A 926 23.39 -4.07 -10.17
C THR A 926 24.92 -3.96 -10.35
N GLN A 927 25.47 -4.52 -11.44
CA GLN A 927 26.84 -4.26 -11.86
C GLN A 927 26.99 -2.84 -12.45
N LEU A 928 26.13 -2.46 -13.39
CA LEU A 928 26.13 -1.09 -13.96
C LEU A 928 25.90 -0.01 -12.90
N GLU A 929 25.09 -0.27 -11.87
CA GLU A 929 24.89 0.62 -10.72
C GLU A 929 26.13 0.72 -9.81
N GLN A 930 26.98 -0.30 -9.77
CA GLN A 930 28.28 -0.21 -9.08
C GLN A 930 29.28 0.58 -9.92
N ASP A 931 29.37 0.30 -11.22
CA ASP A 931 30.32 0.98 -12.11
C ASP A 931 29.96 2.47 -12.27
N LYS A 932 28.66 2.81 -12.31
CA LYS A 932 28.15 4.19 -12.24
C LYS A 932 28.50 4.90 -10.93
N ARG A 933 28.65 4.17 -9.81
CA ARG A 933 29.14 4.74 -8.53
C ARG A 933 30.65 4.97 -8.56
N ARG A 934 31.43 3.96 -8.96
CA ARG A 934 32.89 4.07 -9.12
C ARG A 934 33.29 5.19 -10.09
N LEU A 935 32.53 5.39 -11.17
CA LEU A 935 32.76 6.48 -12.12
C LEU A 935 32.44 7.84 -11.49
N LYS A 936 31.36 7.97 -10.71
CA LYS A 936 31.06 9.21 -9.95
C LYS A 936 32.13 9.53 -8.91
N GLU A 937 32.61 8.53 -8.19
CA GLU A 937 33.71 8.65 -7.23
C GLU A 937 34.99 9.12 -7.94
N SER A 938 35.38 8.46 -9.04
CA SER A 938 36.55 8.84 -9.84
C SER A 938 36.44 10.23 -10.51
N ILE A 939 35.23 10.67 -10.88
CA ILE A 939 35.01 12.03 -11.38
C ILE A 939 35.17 13.03 -10.24
N HIS A 940 34.60 12.77 -9.06
CA HIS A 940 34.71 13.66 -7.91
C HIS A 940 36.17 13.80 -7.41
N ASP A 941 36.94 12.71 -7.40
CA ASP A 941 38.37 12.74 -7.09
C ASP A 941 39.16 13.57 -8.13
N ALA A 942 38.81 13.46 -9.42
CA ALA A 942 39.42 14.27 -10.48
C ALA A 942 39.04 15.76 -10.38
N GLU A 943 37.77 16.08 -10.10
CA GLU A 943 37.30 17.44 -9.82
C GLU A 943 38.05 18.05 -8.62
N SER A 944 38.17 17.28 -7.53
CA SER A 944 38.89 17.68 -6.32
C SER A 944 40.37 17.97 -6.61
N ALA A 945 41.05 17.07 -7.34
CA ALA A 945 42.44 17.25 -7.76
C ALA A 945 42.62 18.49 -8.67
N LEU A 946 41.70 18.73 -9.61
CA LEU A 946 41.71 19.92 -10.47
C LEU A 946 41.46 21.20 -9.67
N CYS A 947 40.58 21.18 -8.67
CA CYS A 947 40.31 22.32 -7.80
C CYS A 947 41.51 22.64 -6.89
N MET A 948 42.24 21.64 -6.41
CA MET A 948 43.49 21.86 -5.67
C MET A 948 44.58 22.42 -6.59
N ALA A 949 44.80 21.82 -7.77
CA ALA A 949 45.76 22.33 -8.74
C ALA A 949 45.44 23.75 -9.26
N ALA A 950 44.17 24.18 -9.23
CA ALA A 950 43.77 25.55 -9.51
C ALA A 950 44.14 26.51 -8.36
N LYS A 951 43.88 26.12 -7.10
CA LYS A 951 44.28 26.90 -5.91
C LYS A 951 45.80 27.06 -5.81
N ASP A 952 46.57 26.01 -6.12
CA ASP A 952 48.03 26.07 -6.08
C ASP A 952 48.59 27.08 -7.11
N LYS A 953 47.97 27.16 -8.30
CA LYS A 953 48.30 28.18 -9.31
C LYS A 953 47.93 29.59 -8.84
N GLU A 954 46.77 29.76 -8.21
CA GLU A 954 46.35 31.05 -7.64
C GLU A 954 47.29 31.50 -6.51
N LEU A 955 47.74 30.59 -5.65
CA LEU A 955 48.76 30.84 -4.64
C LEU A 955 50.08 31.29 -5.28
N ILE A 956 50.55 30.62 -6.33
CA ILE A 956 51.75 31.03 -7.09
C ILE A 956 51.58 32.43 -7.69
N ILE A 957 50.43 32.74 -8.31
CA ILE A 957 50.12 34.09 -8.85
C ILE A 957 50.15 35.13 -7.73
N SER A 958 49.54 34.84 -6.57
CA SER A 958 49.49 35.74 -5.42
C SER A 958 50.88 36.03 -4.87
N HIS A 959 51.75 35.01 -4.80
CA HIS A 959 53.12 35.14 -4.34
C HIS A 959 53.98 35.94 -5.31
N MET A 960 53.88 35.67 -6.62
CA MET A 960 54.59 36.44 -7.65
C MET A 960 54.21 37.93 -7.64
N LYS A 961 52.91 38.24 -7.52
CA LYS A 961 52.43 39.64 -7.37
C LYS A 961 52.89 40.29 -6.06
N SER A 962 52.98 39.52 -4.98
CA SER A 962 53.53 40.01 -3.71
C SER A 962 55.01 40.37 -3.83
N VAL A 963 55.82 39.50 -4.44
CA VAL A 963 57.24 39.76 -4.73
C VAL A 963 57.39 40.97 -5.66
N GLU A 964 56.61 41.05 -6.74
CA GLU A 964 56.56 42.21 -7.65
C GLU A 964 56.28 43.53 -6.91
N ALA A 965 55.30 43.54 -6.00
CA ALA A 965 54.95 44.71 -5.20
C ALA A 965 56.07 45.10 -4.22
N THR A 966 56.81 44.13 -3.64
CA THR A 966 57.98 44.44 -2.81
C THR A 966 59.14 45.02 -3.64
N LEU A 967 59.38 44.52 -4.85
CA LEU A 967 60.38 45.05 -5.77
C LEU A 967 60.04 46.48 -6.21
N HIS A 968 58.77 46.73 -6.56
CA HIS A 968 58.25 48.07 -6.81
C HIS A 968 58.51 49.01 -5.62
N LYS A 969 58.20 48.59 -4.39
CA LYS A 969 58.45 49.38 -3.18
C LYS A 969 59.93 49.70 -2.98
N VAL A 970 60.83 48.75 -3.24
CA VAL A 970 62.29 48.96 -3.18
C VAL A 970 62.76 49.94 -4.26
N ARG A 971 62.27 49.79 -5.51
CA ARG A 971 62.53 50.73 -6.61
C ARG A 971 62.14 52.15 -6.23
N ASP A 972 60.92 52.32 -5.75
CA ASP A 972 60.32 53.64 -5.50
C ASP A 972 60.93 54.31 -4.26
N GLN A 973 61.26 53.55 -3.19
CA GLN A 973 62.08 54.03 -2.08
C GLN A 973 63.49 54.47 -2.54
N THR A 974 64.12 53.72 -3.44
CA THR A 974 65.43 54.06 -3.99
C THR A 974 65.36 55.32 -4.85
N LEU A 975 64.29 55.50 -5.64
CA LEU A 975 64.03 56.73 -6.40
C LEU A 975 63.76 57.94 -5.51
N LEU A 976 62.99 57.79 -4.41
CA LEU A 976 62.77 58.87 -3.44
C LEU A 976 64.08 59.34 -2.78
N SER A 977 65.03 58.42 -2.55
CA SER A 977 66.37 58.77 -2.06
C SER A 977 67.28 59.46 -3.10
N ARG A 978 66.83 59.67 -4.35
CA ARG A 978 67.59 60.29 -5.45
C ARG A 978 67.35 61.80 -5.60
N THR A 979 66.46 62.40 -4.81
CA THR A 979 65.93 63.77 -5.01
C THR A 979 66.94 64.92 -4.77
N ALA A 980 68.25 64.64 -4.68
CA ALA A 980 69.30 65.61 -4.37
C ALA A 980 70.59 65.49 -5.21
N ALA A 981 70.54 64.87 -6.41
CA ALA A 981 71.68 64.88 -7.34
C ALA A 981 71.27 64.95 -8.83
N THR A 982 72.12 65.62 -9.61
CA THR A 982 72.08 65.89 -11.06
C THR A 982 71.26 64.96 -11.96
N ARG A 983 70.34 65.56 -12.70
CA ARG A 983 69.68 65.01 -13.89
C ARG A 983 70.60 65.14 -15.11
N ASN A 984 71.22 64.04 -15.54
CA ASN A 984 71.84 63.85 -16.87
C ASN A 984 72.05 62.35 -17.17
N ASP A 985 72.30 62.01 -18.44
CA ASP A 985 72.12 60.67 -19.00
C ASP A 985 73.19 59.63 -18.63
N PHE A 986 72.73 58.43 -18.23
CA PHE A 986 73.49 57.18 -18.38
C PHE A 986 72.57 55.98 -18.65
N THR A 987 72.41 55.62 -19.93
CA THR A 987 71.77 54.38 -20.37
C THR A 987 72.79 53.24 -20.41
N LEU A 988 73.05 52.61 -19.26
CA LEU A 988 73.82 51.37 -19.19
C LEU A 988 73.08 50.25 -19.95
N GLN A 989 73.66 49.78 -21.05
CA GLN A 989 73.16 48.58 -21.73
C GLN A 989 73.47 47.34 -20.87
N LEU A 990 72.47 46.89 -20.12
CA LEU A 990 72.51 45.60 -19.44
C LEU A 990 72.49 44.44 -20.46
N PRO A 991 73.01 43.24 -20.12
CA PRO A 991 72.83 42.06 -20.95
C PRO A 991 71.35 41.81 -21.20
N LYS A 992 70.97 41.65 -22.47
CA LYS A 992 69.61 41.25 -22.85
C LYS A 992 69.41 39.80 -22.39
N LEU A 993 68.75 39.60 -21.25
CA LEU A 993 68.10 38.34 -20.96
C LEU A 993 66.95 38.18 -21.95
N HIS A 994 67.17 37.37 -22.99
CA HIS A 994 66.15 37.03 -23.97
C HIS A 994 64.98 36.32 -23.24
N LEU A 995 63.83 36.99 -23.15
CA LEU A 995 62.61 36.44 -22.51
C LEU A 995 61.95 35.31 -23.32
N GLU A 996 62.60 34.89 -24.41
CA GLU A 996 62.15 33.87 -25.37
C GLU A 996 62.08 32.46 -24.77
N THR A 997 62.67 32.20 -23.59
CA THR A 997 62.53 30.93 -22.87
C THR A 997 61.08 30.61 -22.46
N PHE A 998 60.18 31.58 -22.49
CA PHE A 998 58.73 31.38 -22.29
C PHE A 998 57.93 31.28 -23.61
N ALA A 999 58.59 31.25 -24.77
CA ALA A 999 57.95 31.18 -26.09
C ALA A 999 57.47 29.76 -26.48
N VAL A 1000 56.97 28.98 -25.52
CA VAL A 1000 56.19 27.76 -25.81
C VAL A 1000 54.74 28.19 -26.03
N GLU A 1001 54.24 28.05 -27.26
CA GLU A 1001 53.05 28.76 -27.73
C GLU A 1001 51.76 28.46 -26.93
N GLY A 1002 51.65 27.30 -26.26
CA GLY A 1002 50.53 26.95 -25.38
C GLY A 1002 50.52 27.59 -23.97
N LEU A 1003 51.54 28.41 -23.63
CA LEU A 1003 51.67 29.10 -22.34
C LEU A 1003 51.49 30.63 -22.43
N LYS A 1004 51.47 31.19 -23.63
CA LYS A 1004 51.42 32.64 -23.88
C LYS A 1004 50.09 33.23 -23.37
N GLY A 1005 50.16 34.20 -22.46
CA GLY A 1005 48.99 34.88 -21.89
C GLY A 1005 48.35 34.21 -20.67
N ARG A 1006 48.88 33.09 -20.16
CA ARG A 1006 48.39 32.47 -18.91
C ARG A 1006 48.67 33.36 -17.68
N PRO A 1007 47.73 33.54 -16.72
CA PRO A 1007 47.90 34.46 -15.60
C PRO A 1007 49.15 34.23 -14.74
N GLU A 1008 49.56 32.96 -14.58
CA GLU A 1008 50.79 32.56 -13.90
C GLU A 1008 52.02 33.16 -14.61
N VAL A 1009 52.09 32.98 -15.93
CA VAL A 1009 53.22 33.44 -16.76
C VAL A 1009 53.27 34.97 -16.81
N VAL A 1010 52.12 35.64 -16.87
CA VAL A 1010 52.03 37.11 -16.82
C VAL A 1010 52.55 37.65 -15.48
N ALA A 1011 52.17 37.02 -14.35
CA ALA A 1011 52.68 37.41 -13.03
C ALA A 1011 54.19 37.18 -12.89
N PHE A 1012 54.73 36.07 -13.40
CA PHE A 1012 56.17 35.83 -13.47
C PHE A 1012 56.90 36.88 -14.31
N GLN A 1013 56.38 37.23 -15.50
CA GLN A 1013 56.99 38.24 -16.37
C GLN A 1013 56.99 39.65 -15.74
N ALA A 1014 55.91 40.03 -15.05
CA ALA A 1014 55.81 41.31 -14.36
C ALA A 1014 56.78 41.41 -13.16
N MET A 1015 56.90 40.32 -12.39
CA MET A 1015 57.90 40.18 -11.32
C MET A 1015 59.34 40.27 -11.87
N ILE A 1016 59.67 39.53 -12.93
CA ILE A 1016 61.00 39.56 -13.58
C ILE A 1016 61.33 40.97 -14.09
N LYS A 1017 60.38 41.65 -14.74
CA LYS A 1017 60.58 43.03 -15.20
C LYS A 1017 60.89 43.96 -14.02
N SER A 1018 60.10 43.88 -12.94
CA SER A 1018 60.30 44.68 -11.73
C SER A 1018 61.65 44.42 -11.07
N PHE A 1019 62.13 43.17 -11.09
CA PHE A 1019 63.48 42.82 -10.62
C PHE A 1019 64.56 43.47 -11.49
N MET A 1020 64.42 43.43 -12.82
CA MET A 1020 65.37 44.06 -13.75
C MET A 1020 65.40 45.59 -13.59
N ASP A 1021 64.26 46.24 -13.38
CA ASP A 1021 64.18 47.69 -13.08
C ASP A 1021 64.96 48.04 -11.79
N VAL A 1022 64.78 47.25 -10.72
CA VAL A 1022 65.52 47.41 -9.46
C VAL A 1022 67.02 47.17 -9.65
N TYR A 1023 67.40 46.13 -10.40
CA TYR A 1023 68.80 45.81 -10.68
C TYR A 1023 69.49 46.91 -11.49
N GLN A 1024 68.84 47.46 -12.52
CA GLN A 1024 69.35 48.59 -13.28
C GLN A 1024 69.53 49.84 -12.40
N LEU A 1025 68.55 50.13 -11.53
CA LEU A 1025 68.63 51.25 -10.61
C LEU A 1025 69.79 51.08 -9.61
N ALA A 1026 69.96 49.89 -9.04
CA ALA A 1026 71.07 49.55 -8.14
C ALA A 1026 72.43 49.67 -8.85
N SER A 1027 72.55 49.12 -10.07
CA SER A 1027 73.74 49.23 -10.91
C SER A 1027 74.11 50.70 -11.17
N SER A 1028 73.13 51.53 -11.55
CA SER A 1028 73.34 52.97 -11.80
C SER A 1028 73.78 53.74 -10.55
N ARG A 1029 73.38 53.28 -9.34
CA ARG A 1029 73.81 53.87 -8.07
C ARG A 1029 75.24 53.47 -7.69
N ILE A 1030 75.64 52.23 -7.96
CA ILE A 1030 77.05 51.79 -7.81
C ILE A 1030 77.94 52.62 -8.74
N ASP A 1031 77.54 52.76 -10.01
CA ASP A 1031 78.24 53.56 -11.02
C ASP A 1031 78.35 55.05 -10.69
N MET A 1032 77.37 55.60 -9.96
CA MET A 1032 77.39 56.96 -9.41
C MET A 1032 78.41 57.07 -8.27
N LEU A 1033 78.31 56.21 -7.25
CA LEU A 1033 79.20 56.21 -6.09
C LEU A 1033 80.67 55.96 -6.48
N VAL A 1034 80.93 55.11 -7.47
CA VAL A 1034 82.26 54.88 -8.04
C VAL A 1034 82.81 56.13 -8.75
N ARG A 1035 81.94 56.96 -9.35
CA ARG A 1035 82.34 58.23 -9.97
C ARG A 1035 82.44 59.40 -8.98
N GLU A 1036 81.71 59.35 -7.88
CA GLU A 1036 81.86 60.29 -6.76
C GLU A 1036 83.13 60.00 -5.95
N THR A 1037 83.54 58.72 -5.85
CA THR A 1037 84.76 58.27 -5.15
C THR A 1037 86.02 59.07 -5.49
N PRO A 1038 86.44 59.28 -6.75
CA PRO A 1038 87.60 60.11 -7.06
C PRO A 1038 87.41 61.59 -6.69
N SER A 1039 86.17 62.12 -6.70
CA SER A 1039 85.90 63.49 -6.23
C SER A 1039 86.04 63.59 -4.70
N HIS A 1040 85.60 62.56 -3.97
CA HIS A 1040 85.79 62.45 -2.52
C HIS A 1040 87.25 62.18 -2.15
N GLN A 1041 88.00 61.41 -2.95
CA GLN A 1041 89.45 61.25 -2.79
C GLN A 1041 90.20 62.56 -3.05
N LEU A 1042 89.82 63.33 -4.07
CA LEU A 1042 90.36 64.68 -4.31
C LEU A 1042 90.01 65.64 -3.17
N HIS A 1043 88.77 65.63 -2.67
CA HIS A 1043 88.37 66.46 -1.52
C HIS A 1043 89.07 66.04 -0.22
N ALA A 1044 89.27 64.74 0.00
CA ALA A 1044 90.04 64.21 1.12
C ALA A 1044 91.53 64.53 0.99
N ALA A 1045 92.11 64.50 -0.22
CA ALA A 1045 93.48 64.91 -0.49
C ALA A 1045 93.64 66.43 -0.32
N ALA A 1046 92.67 67.25 -0.73
CA ALA A 1046 92.65 68.69 -0.49
C ALA A 1046 92.48 69.03 0.99
N LEU A 1047 91.65 68.28 1.75
CA LEU A 1047 91.57 68.37 3.20
C LEU A 1047 92.89 67.96 3.86
N LYS A 1048 93.51 66.85 3.43
CA LYS A 1048 94.79 66.36 3.96
C LYS A 1048 95.95 67.30 3.64
N SER A 1049 95.93 67.94 2.46
CA SER A 1049 96.85 69.02 2.09
C SER A 1049 96.64 70.27 2.95
N LYS A 1050 95.39 70.71 3.15
CA LYS A 1050 95.06 71.81 4.09
C LYS A 1050 95.44 71.48 5.54
N LEU A 1051 95.29 70.22 5.96
CA LEU A 1051 95.72 69.74 7.27
C LEU A 1051 97.25 69.71 7.36
N GLN A 1052 97.96 69.31 6.31
CA GLN A 1052 99.42 69.39 6.27
C GLN A 1052 99.94 70.84 6.27
N THR A 1053 99.29 71.79 5.59
CA THR A 1053 99.68 73.21 5.70
C THR A 1053 99.30 73.83 7.04
N ALA A 1054 98.18 73.40 7.66
CA ALA A 1054 97.85 73.77 9.04
C ALA A 1054 98.89 73.22 10.03
N CYS A 1055 99.22 71.93 9.97
CA CYS A 1055 100.24 71.31 10.81
C CYS A 1055 101.66 71.82 10.51
N LEU A 1056 101.94 72.33 9.31
CA LEU A 1056 103.21 73.03 9.02
C LEU A 1056 103.27 74.38 9.74
N HIS A 1057 102.23 75.21 9.66
CA HIS A 1057 102.13 76.44 10.47
C HIS A 1057 102.14 76.16 11.98
N GLU A 1058 101.52 75.07 12.42
CA GLU A 1058 101.58 74.60 13.81
C GLU A 1058 102.99 74.14 14.18
N SER A 1059 103.74 73.50 13.28
CA SER A 1059 105.13 73.10 13.51
C SER A 1059 106.13 74.28 13.50
N GLU A 1060 105.87 75.33 12.71
CA GLU A 1060 106.60 76.60 12.79
C GLU A 1060 106.29 77.33 14.10
N SER A 1061 105.06 77.22 14.61
CA SER A 1061 104.66 77.74 15.92
C SER A 1061 105.31 76.95 17.07
N LEU A 1062 105.41 75.63 16.94
CA LEU A 1062 105.94 74.72 17.97
C LEU A 1062 107.48 74.65 18.03
N GLN A 1063 108.22 75.21 17.05
CA GLN A 1063 109.69 75.34 17.17
C GLN A 1063 110.14 76.42 18.17
N LEU A 1064 109.22 77.23 18.71
CA LEU A 1064 109.51 78.30 19.67
C LEU A 1064 109.26 77.93 21.14
N GLU A 1065 108.59 76.81 21.45
CA GLU A 1065 108.33 76.38 22.83
C GLU A 1065 108.80 74.95 23.14
N SER A 1066 109.83 74.85 23.98
CA SER A 1066 110.21 73.68 24.83
C SER A 1066 110.30 72.30 24.12
N ARG A 1067 111.48 71.74 23.85
CA ARG A 1067 112.62 71.51 24.76
C ARG A 1067 112.27 70.83 26.11
N GLY A 1068 111.26 69.95 26.13
CA GLY A 1068 110.84 69.20 27.33
C GLY A 1068 110.64 67.69 27.14
N SER A 1069 111.30 66.90 27.99
CA SER A 1069 110.96 65.52 28.42
C SER A 1069 110.36 64.52 27.41
N SER A 1070 111.21 63.56 26.99
CA SER A 1070 110.81 62.28 26.41
C SER A 1070 110.17 61.30 27.42
N ASN A 1071 109.26 60.45 26.94
CA ASN A 1071 108.97 59.04 27.33
C ASN A 1071 107.49 58.74 27.69
N ILE A 1072 106.84 57.89 26.91
CA ILE A 1072 106.44 56.50 27.29
C ILE A 1072 105.76 55.81 26.10
N THR A 1073 105.99 54.49 25.96
CA THR A 1073 105.41 53.62 24.92
C THR A 1073 104.20 52.86 25.46
N MET A 1074 103.13 52.71 24.66
CA MET A 1074 102.11 51.63 24.76
C MET A 1074 101.42 51.53 23.38
N THR A 1075 101.77 50.52 22.57
CA THR A 1075 101.05 49.25 22.33
C THR A 1075 99.81 49.33 21.42
N SER A 1076 99.82 48.50 20.38
CA SER A 1076 98.77 48.33 19.38
C SER A 1076 97.63 47.41 19.82
N SER A 1077 96.42 47.69 19.33
CA SER A 1077 95.38 46.71 18.97
C SER A 1077 94.55 47.30 17.83
#